data_AF-A0A4Q5R578-F1
#
_entry.id   AF-A0A4Q5R578-F1
#
_cell.length_a   1.000
_cell.length_b   1.000
_cell.length_c   1.000
_cell.angle_alpha   90.00
_cell.angle_beta   90.00
_cell.angle_gamma   90.00
#
_symmetry.space_group_name_H-M   'P 1'
#
loop_
_entity.id
_entity.type
_entity.pdbx_description
1 polymer ?
#
loop_
_entity_poly.entity_id
_entity_poly.type
_entity_poly.pdbx_seq_one_letter_code
_entity_poly.pdbx_strand_id
1 'polypeptide(L)'
;SWRLQPGRMLLIDLEKGRIVSDEEIKSELAAAHPYAEWVKNTQIVLEDLKPVIPRASRSDVSLLDRQQAFGYSQEDLKLLMAPMAVTGQEAVGSMGTDTPLSALSDKPKSLYSYFKQNFAQVTNPPIDPIREEAVMSLVSFIGPRPNLLDMEGASRKKRLEVRQPILTNGDLEKIRSISHFEDRFDTKTLDMTFPAETGAAAMEGAVDRLCDRAEVAVRGGYNIIILSDRGVGPDRIAIPALLATAAVHNYLIRKGLRTSVGLVVESGEPREVHHFACLAGYGAEAINPYLAFETLIAMKDEFPPDLTPDEIVYRYIKSIDKGLLKVMSKMGISTYQSYCGAQIFDAIGLNSSFVARDFFGTATTIEGIGMAEVAQETARRHGDAFGDSPIYRTALDVGGEYAYRLRGESHTWTPDSVATLQHAVRLGLPDRYREYARLVNEQENHLKTIRGLFRIKQAAELGRAPIEIDQVEPAADIVKRFATGAMSYGSISKEAHETLAIAVNSFGGRSNSGEGGEEVERFKPMADGRSRRSAIKQVASGRFGVTTEYLVNSDMMQIKVAQGAKPGEGGQLPGHKVDAKIAKVRYATPGVGLISPPPHHDIYSIEDLAQLIFDLKNVNPSADVSVKLVSEVGVGTVATGVAKARADHITISGFDGGTGAAPLTSIKHAGGPWETGLAETQQTLVLSHLRGRVVLQADGGIRTGRDVLIAALLGADQFGFSTAPLIAAGCIMMRKCHLNTCPVGVATQDPVLRKRFKGTPEHVINYFFFVAEELRELMASMGFSKLEDLIGRADFLDTLEVINHWKARGLDFSKLFHRPEV
;
A
#
# COMPACT_ATOMS: atom_id res chain seq x y z
N SER A 1 -6.44 17.66 -37.02
CA SER A 1 -5.99 18.65 -36.02
C SER A 1 -4.49 18.49 -35.85
N TRP A 2 -3.74 19.60 -35.82
CA TRP A 2 -2.30 19.59 -35.59
C TRP A 2 -2.06 19.49 -34.08
N ARG A 3 -1.74 18.30 -33.56
CA ARG A 3 -1.33 18.09 -32.17
C ARG A 3 -0.30 16.97 -32.08
N LEU A 4 0.60 17.05 -31.11
CA LEU A 4 1.48 15.93 -30.77
C LEU A 4 0.66 14.80 -30.14
N GLN A 5 0.94 13.57 -30.57
CA GLN A 5 0.36 12.33 -30.05
C GLN A 5 1.44 11.57 -29.26
N PRO A 6 1.10 10.55 -28.45
CA PRO A 6 2.09 9.76 -27.72
C PRO A 6 3.26 9.30 -28.61
N GLY A 7 4.48 9.66 -28.21
CA GLY A 7 5.72 9.29 -28.90
C GLY A 7 6.00 10.00 -30.23
N ARG A 8 5.20 10.99 -30.65
CA ARG A 8 5.47 11.79 -31.87
C ARG A 8 6.33 13.01 -31.60
N MET A 9 7.16 13.37 -32.57
CA MET A 9 8.09 14.50 -32.53
C MET A 9 7.69 15.59 -33.54
N LEU A 10 8.13 16.83 -33.28
CA LEU A 10 8.06 17.97 -34.20
C LEU A 10 9.41 18.68 -34.18
N LEU A 11 10.05 18.82 -35.34
CA LEU A 11 11.32 19.52 -35.49
C LEU A 11 11.16 20.68 -36.48
N ILE A 12 11.68 21.84 -36.10
CA ILE A 12 11.87 22.98 -37.01
C ILE A 12 13.37 23.07 -37.26
N ASP A 13 13.79 22.73 -38.48
CA ASP A 13 15.18 22.80 -38.90
C ASP A 13 15.43 24.21 -39.46
N LEU A 14 16.19 25.02 -38.69
CA LEU A 14 16.46 26.42 -39.02
C LEU A 14 17.48 26.57 -40.16
N GLU A 15 18.37 25.60 -40.36
CA GLU A 15 19.36 25.63 -41.45
C GLU A 15 18.70 25.26 -42.78
N LYS A 16 17.83 24.26 -42.77
CA LYS A 16 17.04 23.85 -43.95
C LYS A 16 15.81 24.75 -44.17
N GLY A 17 15.48 25.62 -43.22
CA GLY A 17 14.35 26.54 -43.28
C GLY A 17 12.97 25.87 -43.38
N ARG A 18 12.80 24.68 -42.79
CA ARG A 18 11.55 23.89 -42.92
C ARG A 18 11.16 23.13 -41.66
N ILE A 19 9.89 22.75 -41.61
CA ILE A 19 9.37 21.80 -40.62
C ILE A 19 9.69 20.38 -41.10
N VAL A 20 10.20 19.55 -40.18
CA VAL A 20 10.50 18.13 -40.40
C VAL A 20 9.47 17.30 -39.64
N SER A 21 8.85 16.33 -40.32
CA SER A 21 7.79 15.51 -39.76
C SER A 21 8.33 14.41 -38.83
N ASP A 22 7.50 13.87 -37.94
CA ASP A 22 7.84 12.73 -37.07
C ASP A 22 8.40 11.52 -37.85
N GLU A 23 7.77 11.19 -38.97
CA GLU A 23 8.18 10.07 -39.82
C GLU A 23 9.56 10.32 -40.42
N GLU A 24 9.80 11.52 -40.96
CA GLU A 24 11.08 11.87 -41.55
C GLU A 24 12.21 11.86 -40.50
N ILE A 25 11.98 12.45 -39.32
CA ILE A 25 12.94 12.42 -38.20
C ILE A 25 13.30 10.98 -37.83
N LYS A 26 12.28 10.13 -37.63
CA LYS A 26 12.49 8.75 -37.20
C LYS A 26 13.12 7.89 -38.29
N SER A 27 12.75 8.09 -39.56
CA SER A 27 13.35 7.38 -40.70
C SER A 27 14.81 7.75 -40.87
N GLU A 28 15.17 9.03 -40.75
CA GLU A 28 16.58 9.48 -40.78
C GLU A 28 17.39 8.84 -39.65
N LEU A 29 16.89 8.92 -38.42
CA LEU A 29 17.54 8.34 -37.24
C LEU A 29 17.67 6.82 -37.32
N ALA A 30 16.63 6.11 -37.79
CA ALA A 30 16.63 4.66 -37.94
C ALA A 30 17.54 4.17 -39.09
N ALA A 31 17.80 5.01 -40.09
CA ALA A 31 18.72 4.71 -41.19
C ALA A 31 20.19 5.08 -40.89
N ALA A 32 20.46 5.80 -39.80
CA ALA A 32 21.81 6.25 -39.45
C ALA A 32 22.80 5.10 -39.22
N HIS A 33 22.32 3.95 -38.74
CA HIS A 33 23.12 2.75 -38.47
C HIS A 33 22.31 1.48 -38.80
N PRO A 34 22.96 0.32 -39.02
CA PRO A 34 22.27 -0.94 -39.30
C PRO A 34 21.70 -1.59 -38.02
N TYR A 35 20.80 -0.89 -37.31
CA TYR A 35 20.30 -1.32 -36.00
C TYR A 35 19.69 -2.72 -35.99
N ALA A 36 19.00 -3.12 -37.07
CA ALA A 36 18.42 -4.45 -37.18
C ALA A 36 19.49 -5.55 -37.13
N GLU A 37 20.62 -5.34 -37.80
CA GLU A 37 21.77 -6.25 -37.75
C GLU A 37 22.42 -6.23 -36.36
N TRP A 38 22.59 -5.05 -35.77
CA TRP A 38 23.15 -4.90 -34.42
C TRP A 38 22.32 -5.63 -33.37
N VAL A 39 20.99 -5.50 -33.40
CA VAL A 39 20.09 -6.22 -32.49
C VAL A 39 20.22 -7.73 -32.70
N LYS A 40 20.15 -8.21 -33.95
CA LYS A 40 20.28 -9.64 -34.27
C LYS A 40 21.60 -10.25 -33.77
N ASN A 41 22.70 -9.49 -33.82
CA ASN A 41 24.02 -9.98 -33.43
C ASN A 41 24.29 -9.88 -31.92
N THR A 42 23.57 -9.01 -31.20
CA THR A 42 23.83 -8.72 -29.78
C THR A 42 22.78 -9.28 -28.82
N GLN A 43 21.56 -9.50 -29.26
CA GLN A 43 20.46 -9.92 -28.40
C GLN A 43 20.44 -11.44 -28.24
N ILE A 44 20.49 -11.91 -27.00
CA ILE A 44 20.23 -13.30 -26.64
C ILE A 44 18.96 -13.33 -25.81
N VAL A 45 17.94 -14.04 -26.27
CA VAL A 45 16.70 -14.23 -25.52
C VAL A 45 16.81 -15.55 -24.74
N LEU A 46 16.74 -15.48 -23.40
CA LEU A 46 16.97 -16.63 -22.51
C LEU A 46 16.01 -17.79 -22.78
N GLU A 47 14.75 -17.47 -23.09
CA GLU A 47 13.69 -18.43 -23.33
C GLU A 47 13.93 -19.26 -24.60
N ASP A 48 14.62 -18.68 -25.58
CA ASP A 48 14.92 -19.31 -26.88
C ASP A 48 16.19 -20.20 -26.81
N LEU A 49 16.96 -20.14 -25.72
CA LEU A 49 18.10 -21.03 -25.49
C LEU A 49 17.64 -22.47 -25.24
N LYS A 50 18.54 -23.42 -25.54
CA LYS A 50 18.29 -24.85 -25.34
C LYS A 50 17.86 -25.12 -23.88
N PRO A 51 16.82 -25.94 -23.65
CA PRO A 51 16.40 -26.31 -22.30
C PRO A 51 17.54 -26.95 -21.52
N VAL A 52 17.70 -26.54 -20.26
CA VAL A 52 18.63 -27.14 -19.30
C VAL A 52 17.80 -27.80 -18.20
N ILE A 53 18.19 -29.01 -17.81
CA ILE A 53 17.50 -29.74 -16.74
C ILE A 53 17.66 -28.96 -15.44
N PRO A 54 16.57 -28.59 -14.76
CA PRO A 54 16.64 -27.91 -13.48
C PRO A 54 17.40 -28.75 -12.44
N ARG A 55 18.12 -28.07 -11.55
CA ARG A 55 18.73 -28.75 -10.40
C ARG A 55 17.65 -29.39 -9.54
N ALA A 56 17.88 -30.62 -9.11
CA ALA A 56 16.96 -31.31 -8.20
C ALA A 56 16.77 -30.52 -6.91
N SER A 57 15.54 -30.54 -6.38
CA SER A 57 15.23 -30.03 -5.05
C SER A 57 16.08 -30.72 -3.99
N ARG A 58 16.42 -29.98 -2.94
CA ARG A 58 17.14 -30.55 -1.79
C ARG A 58 16.25 -31.56 -1.08
N SER A 59 16.76 -32.78 -0.91
CA SER A 59 16.09 -33.87 -0.19
C SER A 59 16.58 -34.02 1.25
N ASP A 60 17.69 -33.38 1.59
CA ASP A 60 18.33 -33.41 2.91
C ASP A 60 17.65 -32.49 3.93
N VAL A 61 16.84 -31.54 3.47
CA VAL A 61 16.00 -30.67 4.31
C VAL A 61 14.56 -30.73 3.81
N SER A 62 13.60 -30.94 4.70
CA SER A 62 12.19 -31.11 4.31
C SER A 62 11.62 -29.83 3.69
N LEU A 63 10.55 -29.95 2.90
CA LEU A 63 9.84 -28.78 2.36
C LEU A 63 9.26 -27.89 3.47
N LEU A 64 8.70 -28.52 4.51
CA LEU A 64 8.08 -27.82 5.64
C LEU A 64 9.11 -26.97 6.40
N ASP A 65 10.27 -27.53 6.72
CA ASP A 65 11.30 -26.79 7.48
C ASP A 65 11.83 -25.60 6.67
N ARG A 66 12.00 -25.78 5.35
CA ARG A 66 12.40 -24.67 4.46
C ARG A 66 11.33 -23.59 4.42
N GLN A 67 10.06 -23.96 4.27
CA GLN A 67 8.94 -23.01 4.32
C GLN A 67 8.90 -22.24 5.65
N GLN A 68 9.09 -22.92 6.78
CA GLN A 68 9.13 -22.29 8.10
C GLN A 68 10.32 -21.35 8.28
N ALA A 69 11.51 -21.74 7.81
CA ALA A 69 12.71 -20.92 7.90
C ALA A 69 12.54 -19.57 7.15
N PHE A 70 11.82 -19.58 6.02
CA PHE A 70 11.45 -18.37 5.26
C PHE A 70 10.13 -17.72 5.71
N GLY A 71 9.51 -18.23 6.77
CA GLY A 71 8.31 -17.65 7.39
C GLY A 71 7.03 -17.78 6.58
N TYR A 72 6.87 -18.83 5.78
CA TYR A 72 5.61 -19.13 5.11
C TYR A 72 4.53 -19.47 6.14
N SER A 73 3.32 -18.99 5.90
CA SER A 73 2.15 -19.29 6.72
C SER A 73 1.08 -20.06 5.94
N GLN A 74 0.16 -20.71 6.66
CA GLN A 74 -1.04 -21.31 6.06
C GLN A 74 -1.92 -20.25 5.38
N GLU A 75 -1.91 -19.01 5.87
CA GLU A 75 -2.64 -17.90 5.28
C GLU A 75 -2.04 -17.52 3.93
N ASP A 76 -0.71 -17.48 3.81
CA ASP A 76 0.01 -17.20 2.56
C ASP A 76 -0.38 -18.22 1.49
N LEU A 77 -0.36 -19.52 1.85
CA LEU A 77 -0.66 -20.60 0.91
C LEU A 77 -2.11 -20.52 0.42
N LYS A 78 -3.07 -20.40 1.34
CA LYS A 78 -4.49 -20.50 1.05
C LYS A 78 -5.08 -19.23 0.45
N LEU A 79 -4.72 -18.06 1.00
CA LEU A 79 -5.32 -16.80 0.59
C LEU A 79 -4.56 -16.12 -0.55
N LEU A 80 -3.24 -16.29 -0.65
CA LEU A 80 -2.43 -15.59 -1.64
C LEU A 80 -2.00 -16.52 -2.77
N MET A 81 -1.24 -17.57 -2.46
CA MET A 81 -0.56 -18.38 -3.48
C MET A 81 -1.50 -19.27 -4.28
N ALA A 82 -2.48 -19.92 -3.62
CA ALA A 82 -3.43 -20.79 -4.29
C ALA A 82 -4.25 -20.05 -5.39
N PRO A 83 -4.83 -18.86 -5.16
CA PRO A 83 -5.47 -18.09 -6.22
C PRO A 83 -4.55 -17.76 -7.42
N MET A 84 -3.28 -17.45 -7.16
CA MET A 84 -2.30 -17.15 -8.21
C MET A 84 -2.03 -18.38 -9.09
N ALA A 85 -1.88 -19.56 -8.48
CA ALA A 85 -1.69 -20.83 -9.20
C ALA A 85 -2.95 -21.26 -9.96
N VAL A 86 -4.15 -21.08 -9.39
CA VAL A 86 -5.40 -21.56 -10.00
C VAL A 86 -5.90 -20.61 -11.09
N THR A 87 -5.85 -19.29 -10.87
CA THR A 87 -6.51 -18.31 -11.75
C THR A 87 -5.53 -17.48 -12.57
N GLY A 88 -4.23 -17.49 -12.24
CA GLY A 88 -3.24 -16.60 -12.83
C GLY A 88 -3.48 -15.13 -12.48
N GLN A 89 -4.13 -14.86 -11.35
CA GLN A 89 -4.46 -13.52 -10.85
C GLN A 89 -4.21 -13.47 -9.33
N GLU A 90 -3.82 -12.29 -8.84
CA GLU A 90 -3.65 -12.09 -7.41
C GLU A 90 -4.98 -12.09 -6.65
N ALA A 91 -4.89 -12.32 -5.34
CA ALA A 91 -6.06 -12.36 -4.48
C ALA A 91 -6.67 -10.96 -4.24
N VAL A 92 -8.00 -10.90 -4.30
CA VAL A 92 -8.79 -9.71 -3.94
C VAL A 92 -9.39 -9.92 -2.57
N GLY A 93 -9.32 -8.89 -1.72
CA GLY A 93 -9.90 -8.87 -0.39
C GLY A 93 -10.74 -7.63 -0.13
N SER A 94 -11.03 -7.38 1.15
CA SER A 94 -11.82 -6.22 1.59
C SER A 94 -11.51 -5.84 3.04
N MET A 95 -12.05 -4.69 3.46
CA MET A 95 -11.70 -3.95 4.68
C MET A 95 -10.27 -3.37 4.62
N GLY A 96 -9.93 -2.56 5.62
CA GLY A 96 -8.58 -1.99 5.76
C GLY A 96 -7.67 -2.95 6.51
N THR A 97 -6.38 -2.60 6.55
CA THR A 97 -5.43 -3.28 7.43
C THR A 97 -5.53 -2.67 8.83
N ASP A 98 -5.66 -3.51 9.84
CA ASP A 98 -5.78 -3.12 11.26
C ASP A 98 -4.84 -3.92 12.15
N THR A 99 -3.86 -4.56 11.53
CA THR A 99 -2.71 -5.21 12.15
C THR A 99 -1.63 -4.17 12.45
N PRO A 100 -0.73 -4.42 13.42
CA PRO A 100 0.38 -3.54 13.72
C PRO A 100 1.28 -3.27 12.52
N LEU A 101 1.89 -2.09 12.50
CA LEU A 101 3.10 -1.87 11.69
C LEU A 101 4.18 -2.87 12.10
N SER A 102 5.06 -3.25 11.18
CA SER A 102 6.02 -4.33 11.41
C SER A 102 6.94 -4.11 12.62
N ALA A 103 7.36 -2.86 12.85
CA ALA A 103 8.16 -2.47 14.01
C ALA A 103 7.41 -2.57 15.36
N LEU A 104 6.06 -2.60 15.33
CA LEU A 104 5.20 -2.70 16.51
C LEU A 104 4.72 -4.13 16.81
N SER A 105 4.92 -5.07 15.89
CA SER A 105 4.42 -6.43 16.04
C SER A 105 5.29 -7.26 16.98
N ASP A 106 4.69 -8.14 17.79
CA ASP A 106 5.43 -9.13 18.58
C ASP A 106 5.88 -10.36 17.77
N LYS A 107 5.34 -10.52 16.55
CA LYS A 107 5.66 -11.62 15.63
C LYS A 107 6.90 -11.27 14.80
N PRO A 108 7.75 -12.25 14.44
CA PRO A 108 8.84 -12.03 13.50
C PRO A 108 8.32 -11.56 12.14
N LYS A 109 8.77 -10.41 11.66
CA LYS A 109 8.33 -9.83 10.37
C LYS A 109 9.33 -10.08 9.26
N SER A 110 8.84 -10.30 8.05
CA SER A 110 9.71 -10.26 6.86
C SER A 110 10.11 -8.82 6.58
N LEU A 111 11.35 -8.62 6.12
CA LEU A 111 11.91 -7.31 5.83
C LEU A 111 11.10 -6.55 4.78
N TYR A 112 10.48 -7.26 3.82
CA TYR A 112 9.60 -6.66 2.81
C TYR A 112 8.50 -5.79 3.44
N SER A 113 7.92 -6.23 4.56
CA SER A 113 6.75 -5.57 5.16
C SER A 113 7.01 -4.17 5.73
N TYR A 114 8.28 -3.81 5.93
CA TYR A 114 8.72 -2.48 6.39
C TYR A 114 8.75 -1.45 5.25
N PHE A 115 8.69 -1.89 3.99
CA PHE A 115 8.66 -1.02 2.82
C PHE A 115 7.22 -0.86 2.34
N LYS A 116 6.79 0.38 2.10
CA LYS A 116 5.47 0.70 1.55
C LYS A 116 5.63 1.24 0.14
N GLN A 117 4.82 0.71 -0.78
CA GLN A 117 4.81 1.12 -2.18
C GLN A 117 4.37 2.58 -2.29
N ASN A 118 5.18 3.39 -2.96
CA ASN A 118 4.83 4.77 -3.28
C ASN A 118 3.91 4.80 -4.50
N PHE A 119 3.16 5.87 -4.66
CA PHE A 119 2.18 6.03 -5.73
C PHE A 119 2.11 7.48 -6.18
N ALA A 120 1.60 7.70 -7.39
CA ALA A 120 1.42 9.04 -7.91
C ALA A 120 0.10 9.62 -7.39
N GLN A 121 0.14 10.87 -6.95
CA GLN A 121 -1.05 11.65 -6.63
C GLN A 121 -0.86 13.11 -7.06
N VAL A 122 -1.74 13.58 -7.95
CA VAL A 122 -1.77 14.95 -8.51
C VAL A 122 -0.59 15.32 -9.43
N THR A 123 0.67 15.15 -8.97
CA THR A 123 1.87 15.61 -9.69
C THR A 123 2.04 14.96 -11.06
N ASN A 124 1.64 13.70 -11.16
CA ASN A 124 1.63 12.88 -12.36
C ASN A 124 0.52 11.82 -12.18
N PRO A 125 0.02 11.21 -13.27
CA PRO A 125 -1.01 10.19 -13.18
C PRO A 125 -0.42 8.77 -13.04
N PRO A 126 -1.10 7.85 -12.34
CA PRO A 126 -0.88 6.42 -12.53
C PRO A 126 -1.34 5.97 -13.94
N ILE A 127 -0.88 4.80 -14.38
CA ILE A 127 -1.25 4.16 -15.66
C ILE A 127 -2.29 3.06 -15.39
N ASP A 128 -3.17 2.77 -16.37
CA ASP A 128 -4.06 1.61 -16.32
C ASP A 128 -3.34 0.33 -16.80
N PRO A 129 -2.92 -0.58 -15.91
CA PRO A 129 -2.11 -1.74 -16.28
C PRO A 129 -2.91 -2.84 -17.00
N ILE A 130 -4.22 -2.65 -17.19
CA ILE A 130 -5.12 -3.59 -17.87
C ILE A 130 -5.48 -3.05 -19.26
N ARG A 131 -5.90 -1.79 -19.34
CA ARG A 131 -6.39 -1.17 -20.58
C ARG A 131 -5.28 -0.55 -21.42
N GLU A 132 -4.21 -0.12 -20.77
CA GLU A 132 -3.04 0.50 -21.39
C GLU A 132 -1.81 -0.43 -21.32
N GLU A 133 -2.01 -1.74 -21.09
CA GLU A 133 -0.96 -2.76 -20.98
C GLU A 133 0.04 -2.70 -22.15
N ALA A 134 -0.43 -2.36 -23.35
CA ALA A 134 0.39 -2.26 -24.56
C ALA A 134 1.54 -1.24 -24.47
N VAL A 135 1.47 -0.25 -23.57
CA VAL A 135 2.55 0.73 -23.34
C VAL A 135 3.51 0.29 -22.23
N MET A 136 3.22 -0.82 -21.55
CA MET A 136 4.00 -1.32 -20.44
C MET A 136 4.88 -2.52 -20.85
N SER A 137 5.95 -2.76 -20.11
CA SER A 137 6.86 -3.88 -20.40
C SER A 137 7.56 -4.41 -19.16
N LEU A 138 7.62 -5.73 -19.06
CA LEU A 138 8.41 -6.46 -18.05
C LEU A 138 9.75 -6.97 -18.59
N VAL A 139 10.11 -6.64 -19.83
CA VAL A 139 11.39 -7.04 -20.42
C VAL A 139 12.53 -6.54 -19.56
N SER A 140 13.43 -7.44 -19.19
CA SER A 140 14.62 -7.13 -18.41
C SER A 140 15.88 -7.56 -19.16
N PHE A 141 16.97 -6.84 -18.93
CA PHE A 141 18.28 -7.16 -19.47
C PHE A 141 19.21 -7.52 -18.32
N ILE A 142 19.75 -8.74 -18.36
CA ILE A 142 20.69 -9.28 -17.38
C ILE A 142 22.11 -9.10 -17.91
N GLY A 143 22.98 -8.50 -17.10
CA GLY A 143 24.40 -8.40 -17.39
C GLY A 143 24.90 -6.96 -17.59
N PRO A 144 26.06 -6.78 -18.25
CA PRO A 144 26.71 -5.48 -18.35
C PRO A 144 25.91 -4.50 -19.21
N ARG A 145 25.84 -3.25 -18.75
CA ARG A 145 25.20 -2.14 -19.47
C ARG A 145 26.13 -1.61 -20.57
N PRO A 146 25.62 -1.35 -21.78
CA PRO A 146 26.43 -0.79 -22.85
C PRO A 146 26.82 0.66 -22.56
N ASN A 147 27.90 1.13 -23.18
CA ASN A 147 28.25 2.54 -23.14
C ASN A 147 27.30 3.30 -24.07
N LEU A 148 26.50 4.22 -23.52
CA LEU A 148 25.52 5.00 -24.28
C LEU A 148 26.17 5.97 -25.28
N LEU A 149 27.45 6.29 -25.10
CA LEU A 149 28.19 7.22 -25.96
C LEU A 149 28.96 6.52 -27.09
N ASP A 150 29.05 5.18 -27.06
CA ASP A 150 29.82 4.38 -28.02
C ASP A 150 28.90 3.38 -28.72
N MET A 151 28.26 3.85 -29.80
CA MET A 151 27.30 3.07 -30.57
C MET A 151 27.96 1.90 -31.30
N GLU A 152 29.16 2.08 -31.85
CA GLU A 152 29.89 1.01 -32.53
C GLU A 152 30.35 -0.07 -31.55
N GLY A 153 30.88 0.30 -30.38
CA GLY A 153 31.24 -0.67 -29.34
C GLY A 153 30.02 -1.37 -28.76
N ALA A 154 28.92 -0.66 -28.53
CA ALA A 154 27.66 -1.23 -28.07
C ALA A 154 27.10 -2.26 -29.06
N SER A 155 27.23 -2.03 -30.37
CA SER A 155 26.79 -2.96 -31.42
C SER A 155 27.51 -4.32 -31.42
N ARG A 156 28.60 -4.44 -30.66
CA ARG A 156 29.37 -5.68 -30.54
C ARG A 156 29.14 -6.38 -29.20
N LYS A 157 28.54 -5.73 -28.19
CA LYS A 157 28.36 -6.32 -26.85
C LYS A 157 27.04 -7.08 -26.76
N LYS A 158 27.12 -8.36 -26.42
CA LYS A 158 25.93 -9.20 -26.24
C LYS A 158 25.17 -8.81 -24.98
N ARG A 159 23.84 -8.95 -25.01
CA ARG A 159 22.91 -8.67 -23.92
C ARG A 159 22.00 -9.88 -23.73
N LEU A 160 21.84 -10.31 -22.49
CA LEU A 160 20.90 -11.37 -22.15
C LEU A 160 19.55 -10.72 -21.82
N GLU A 161 18.58 -10.94 -22.67
CA GLU A 161 17.20 -10.50 -22.49
C GLU A 161 16.38 -11.62 -21.87
N VAL A 162 15.50 -11.22 -20.96
CA VAL A 162 14.39 -12.04 -20.48
C VAL A 162 13.08 -11.30 -20.77
N ARG A 163 12.06 -12.02 -21.23
CA ARG A 163 10.77 -11.41 -21.58
C ARG A 163 10.01 -10.93 -20.34
N GLN A 164 10.33 -11.51 -19.18
CA GLN A 164 9.80 -11.19 -17.87
C GLN A 164 10.86 -11.47 -16.79
N PRO A 165 10.82 -10.80 -15.63
CA PRO A 165 11.86 -10.91 -14.62
C PRO A 165 11.76 -12.19 -13.78
N ILE A 166 10.64 -12.90 -13.81
CA ILE A 166 10.45 -14.11 -12.99
C ILE A 166 10.88 -15.34 -13.77
N LEU A 167 11.92 -16.00 -13.26
CA LEU A 167 12.58 -17.13 -13.91
C LEU A 167 12.05 -18.46 -13.38
N THR A 168 11.80 -19.41 -14.28
CA THR A 168 11.64 -20.81 -13.90
C THR A 168 12.96 -21.38 -13.39
N ASN A 169 12.92 -22.53 -12.69
CA ASN A 169 14.15 -23.21 -12.26
C ASN A 169 15.01 -23.63 -13.46
N GLY A 170 14.40 -23.97 -14.61
CA GLY A 170 15.14 -24.29 -15.84
C GLY A 170 15.83 -23.06 -16.43
N ASP A 171 15.15 -21.91 -16.44
CA ASP A 171 15.73 -20.66 -16.96
C ASP A 171 16.90 -20.16 -16.10
N LEU A 172 16.82 -20.33 -14.77
CA LEU A 172 17.97 -20.03 -13.91
C LEU A 172 19.18 -20.90 -14.24
N GLU A 173 18.99 -22.20 -14.51
CA GLU A 173 20.09 -23.10 -14.87
C GLU A 173 20.68 -22.79 -16.26
N LYS A 174 19.88 -22.28 -17.21
CA LYS A 174 20.40 -21.71 -18.45
C LYS A 174 21.36 -20.54 -18.18
N ILE A 175 21.00 -19.62 -17.27
CA ILE A 175 21.87 -18.50 -16.86
C ILE A 175 23.15 -19.02 -16.18
N ARG A 176 23.01 -20.01 -15.30
CA ARG A 176 24.15 -20.58 -14.55
C ARG A 176 25.18 -21.25 -15.47
N SER A 177 24.71 -21.85 -16.56
CA SER A 177 25.53 -22.57 -17.53
C SER A 177 25.83 -21.77 -18.81
N ILE A 178 25.50 -20.47 -18.84
CA ILE A 178 25.56 -19.65 -20.05
C ILE A 178 26.97 -19.57 -20.65
N SER A 179 28.03 -19.64 -19.84
CA SER A 179 29.42 -19.63 -20.29
C SER A 179 29.80 -20.84 -21.15
N HIS A 180 29.04 -21.93 -21.09
CA HIS A 180 29.22 -23.09 -21.97
C HIS A 180 28.62 -22.89 -23.36
N PHE A 181 27.70 -21.93 -23.50
CA PHE A 181 26.98 -21.65 -24.74
C PHE A 181 27.44 -20.34 -25.38
N GLU A 182 28.01 -19.43 -24.60
CA GLU A 182 28.30 -18.06 -25.01
C GLU A 182 29.61 -17.54 -24.38
N ASP A 183 30.60 -17.21 -25.21
CA ASP A 183 31.96 -16.80 -24.80
C ASP A 183 32.04 -15.49 -23.99
N ARG A 184 30.91 -14.77 -23.84
CA ARG A 184 30.88 -13.41 -23.29
C ARG A 184 30.03 -13.24 -22.04
N PHE A 185 29.39 -14.30 -21.56
CA PHE A 185 28.69 -14.29 -20.28
C PHE A 185 29.37 -15.26 -19.32
N ASP A 186 29.75 -14.76 -18.15
CA ASP A 186 30.27 -15.59 -17.08
C ASP A 186 29.50 -15.31 -15.79
N THR A 187 29.03 -16.39 -15.18
CA THR A 187 28.08 -16.36 -14.08
C THR A 187 28.75 -16.87 -12.81
N LYS A 188 28.65 -16.10 -11.72
CA LYS A 188 29.06 -16.54 -10.38
C LYS A 188 27.86 -16.65 -9.46
N THR A 189 27.68 -17.83 -8.86
CA THR A 189 26.72 -17.98 -7.76
C THR A 189 27.40 -17.68 -6.42
N LEU A 190 26.84 -16.74 -5.68
CA LEU A 190 27.25 -16.37 -4.35
C LEU A 190 26.19 -16.83 -3.35
N ASP A 191 26.61 -17.76 -2.50
CA ASP A 191 25.85 -18.19 -1.33
C ASP A 191 25.62 -17.00 -0.37
N MET A 192 24.35 -16.71 -0.09
CA MET A 192 23.88 -15.67 0.85
C MET A 192 23.39 -16.26 2.19
N THR A 193 23.96 -17.38 2.62
CA THR A 193 23.72 -17.99 3.94
C THR A 193 24.95 -17.90 4.83
N PHE A 194 24.78 -17.99 6.16
CA PHE A 194 25.86 -17.98 7.14
C PHE A 194 25.65 -19.06 8.23
N PRO A 195 26.73 -19.50 8.93
CA PRO A 195 26.63 -20.60 9.89
C PRO A 195 25.73 -20.27 11.08
N ALA A 196 24.81 -21.18 11.43
CA ALA A 196 23.85 -20.99 12.49
C ALA A 196 24.50 -20.91 13.88
N GLU A 197 25.65 -21.57 14.11
CA GLU A 197 26.35 -21.52 15.39
C GLU A 197 26.86 -20.12 15.78
N THR A 198 27.02 -19.24 14.78
CA THR A 198 27.50 -17.87 15.01
C THR A 198 26.40 -16.91 15.49
N GLY A 199 25.13 -17.34 15.43
CA GLY A 199 23.98 -16.58 15.92
C GLY A 199 23.66 -15.32 15.12
N ALA A 200 22.64 -14.57 15.56
CA ALA A 200 22.11 -13.39 14.86
C ALA A 200 23.17 -12.29 14.65
N ALA A 201 24.08 -12.07 15.61
CA ALA A 201 25.09 -11.03 15.54
C ALA A 201 26.04 -11.16 14.33
N ALA A 202 26.16 -12.36 13.73
CA ALA A 202 27.02 -12.59 12.59
C ALA A 202 26.46 -12.09 11.25
N MET A 203 25.17 -11.70 11.18
CA MET A 203 24.52 -11.30 9.92
C MET A 203 25.21 -10.09 9.27
N GLU A 204 25.56 -9.07 10.06
CA GLU A 204 26.20 -7.86 9.54
C GLU A 204 27.51 -8.18 8.81
N GLY A 205 28.41 -8.93 9.46
CA GLY A 205 29.65 -9.38 8.85
C GLY A 205 29.44 -10.37 7.70
N ALA A 206 28.34 -11.13 7.68
CA ALA A 206 27.98 -12.00 6.56
C ALA A 206 27.57 -11.19 5.32
N VAL A 207 26.83 -10.09 5.51
CA VAL A 207 26.49 -9.13 4.45
C VAL A 207 27.77 -8.47 3.90
N ASP A 208 28.68 -8.02 4.77
CA ASP A 208 29.95 -7.42 4.34
C ASP A 208 30.77 -8.39 3.48
N ARG A 209 30.92 -9.64 3.93
CA ARG A 209 31.61 -10.69 3.16
C ARG A 209 30.92 -10.99 1.84
N LEU A 210 29.59 -10.92 1.77
CA LEU A 210 28.85 -11.11 0.52
C LEU A 210 29.17 -9.99 -0.48
N CYS A 211 29.19 -8.73 -0.01
CA CYS A 211 29.57 -7.56 -0.80
C CYS A 211 31.01 -7.66 -1.32
N ASP A 212 31.97 -8.06 -0.46
CA ASP A 212 33.37 -8.26 -0.85
C ASP A 212 33.51 -9.35 -1.92
N ARG A 213 32.83 -10.49 -1.72
CA ARG A 213 32.81 -11.59 -2.70
C ARG A 213 32.20 -11.17 -4.03
N ALA A 214 31.17 -10.33 -4.01
CA ALA A 214 30.60 -9.73 -5.21
C ALA A 214 31.61 -8.83 -5.94
N GLU A 215 32.29 -7.92 -5.24
CA GLU A 215 33.34 -7.09 -5.85
C GLU A 215 34.47 -7.95 -6.46
N VAL A 216 34.97 -8.94 -5.72
CA VAL A 216 36.00 -9.86 -6.23
C VAL A 216 35.52 -10.61 -7.48
N ALA A 217 34.26 -11.07 -7.49
CA ALA A 217 33.69 -11.73 -8.66
C ALA A 217 33.63 -10.80 -9.87
N VAL A 218 33.10 -9.58 -9.72
CA VAL A 218 33.03 -8.62 -10.84
C VAL A 218 34.42 -8.27 -11.37
N ARG A 219 35.38 -8.01 -10.47
CA ARG A 219 36.77 -7.73 -10.87
C ARG A 219 37.45 -8.94 -11.52
N GLY A 220 37.04 -10.15 -11.16
CA GLY A 220 37.47 -11.40 -11.77
C GLY A 220 36.89 -11.68 -13.16
N GLY A 221 36.02 -10.81 -13.68
CA GLY A 221 35.44 -10.92 -15.02
C GLY A 221 34.03 -11.52 -15.08
N TYR A 222 33.46 -11.92 -13.94
CA TYR A 222 32.08 -12.37 -13.88
C TYR A 222 31.12 -11.20 -14.12
N ASN A 223 30.21 -11.36 -15.08
CA ASN A 223 29.29 -10.31 -15.50
C ASN A 223 27.81 -10.65 -15.23
N ILE A 224 27.55 -11.79 -14.61
CA ILE A 224 26.29 -12.12 -13.94
C ILE A 224 26.61 -12.66 -12.54
N ILE A 225 25.97 -12.10 -11.51
CA ILE A 225 26.00 -12.63 -10.15
C ILE A 225 24.61 -13.18 -9.81
N ILE A 226 24.58 -14.45 -9.36
CA ILE A 226 23.40 -15.07 -8.76
C ILE A 226 23.57 -15.05 -7.24
N LEU A 227 22.76 -14.29 -6.52
CA LEU A 227 22.67 -14.38 -5.06
C LEU A 227 21.72 -15.53 -4.70
N SER A 228 22.17 -16.52 -3.93
CA SER A 228 21.42 -17.75 -3.69
C SER A 228 21.35 -18.15 -2.22
N ASP A 229 20.14 -18.36 -1.70
CA ASP A 229 19.88 -18.85 -0.33
C ASP A 229 19.55 -20.35 -0.28
N ARG A 230 19.71 -21.07 -1.40
CA ARG A 230 19.44 -22.52 -1.51
C ARG A 230 20.24 -23.36 -0.49
N GLY A 231 21.30 -22.79 0.07
CA GLY A 231 22.12 -23.37 1.14
C GLY A 231 21.43 -23.47 2.51
N VAL A 232 20.23 -22.88 2.71
CA VAL A 232 19.53 -22.90 4.01
C VAL A 232 19.33 -24.33 4.54
N GLY A 233 19.52 -24.51 5.84
CA GLY A 233 19.40 -25.80 6.52
C GLY A 233 19.62 -25.64 8.02
N PRO A 234 19.62 -26.74 8.81
CA PRO A 234 19.76 -26.69 10.26
C PRO A 234 21.03 -25.95 10.75
N ASP A 235 22.10 -25.98 9.95
CA ASP A 235 23.41 -25.38 10.22
C ASP A 235 23.62 -24.04 9.52
N ARG A 236 22.66 -23.56 8.71
CA ARG A 236 22.83 -22.36 7.87
C ARG A 236 21.59 -21.47 7.84
N ILE A 237 21.76 -20.22 8.26
CA ILE A 237 20.74 -19.18 8.25
C ILE A 237 20.85 -18.39 6.94
N ALA A 238 19.73 -18.14 6.26
CA ALA A 238 19.68 -17.28 5.09
C ALA A 238 19.70 -15.80 5.48
N ILE A 239 20.55 -14.99 4.83
CA ILE A 239 20.42 -13.53 4.86
C ILE A 239 19.09 -13.20 4.13
N PRO A 240 18.23 -12.31 4.67
CA PRO A 240 17.02 -11.88 3.96
C PRO A 240 17.35 -11.44 2.54
N ALA A 241 16.64 -11.99 1.55
CA ALA A 241 17.02 -11.83 0.15
C ALA A 241 16.97 -10.36 -0.28
N LEU A 242 16.03 -9.58 0.28
CA LEU A 242 15.95 -8.14 0.09
C LEU A 242 17.21 -7.41 0.58
N LEU A 243 17.69 -7.74 1.78
CA LEU A 243 18.89 -7.14 2.37
C LEU A 243 20.14 -7.51 1.55
N ALA A 244 20.29 -8.79 1.21
CA ALA A 244 21.41 -9.26 0.38
C ALA A 244 21.44 -8.54 -0.98
N THR A 245 20.28 -8.41 -1.63
CA THR A 245 20.16 -7.74 -2.93
C THR A 245 20.50 -6.26 -2.83
N ALA A 246 19.89 -5.54 -1.89
CA ALA A 246 20.09 -4.09 -1.73
C ALA A 246 21.52 -3.74 -1.31
N ALA A 247 22.11 -4.50 -0.37
CA ALA A 247 23.48 -4.30 0.07
C ALA A 247 24.48 -4.49 -1.07
N VAL A 248 24.39 -5.61 -1.82
CA VAL A 248 25.28 -5.87 -2.97
C VAL A 248 25.07 -4.84 -4.07
N HIS A 249 23.82 -4.48 -4.37
CA HIS A 249 23.49 -3.46 -5.36
C HIS A 249 24.14 -2.11 -5.04
N ASN A 250 23.89 -1.58 -3.84
CA ASN A 250 24.42 -0.30 -3.41
C ASN A 250 25.94 -0.31 -3.24
N TYR A 251 26.51 -1.42 -2.75
CA TYR A 251 27.95 -1.58 -2.64
C TYR A 251 28.63 -1.51 -4.01
N LEU A 252 28.11 -2.25 -5.00
CA LEU A 252 28.65 -2.24 -6.37
C LEU A 252 28.46 -0.87 -7.06
N ILE A 253 27.40 -0.11 -6.74
CA ILE A 253 27.25 1.28 -7.21
C ILE A 253 28.37 2.15 -6.64
N ARG A 254 28.60 2.10 -5.32
CA ARG A 254 29.66 2.89 -4.66
C ARG A 254 31.06 2.56 -5.18
N LYS A 255 31.28 1.33 -5.64
CA LYS A 255 32.54 0.90 -6.27
C LYS A 255 32.64 1.21 -7.78
N GLY A 256 31.59 1.74 -8.40
CA GLY A 256 31.53 1.97 -9.84
C GLY A 256 31.45 0.68 -10.67
N LEU A 257 31.03 -0.43 -10.08
CA LEU A 257 31.02 -1.77 -10.68
C LEU A 257 29.62 -2.23 -11.12
N ARG A 258 28.53 -1.62 -10.62
CA ARG A 258 27.16 -2.11 -10.86
C ARG A 258 26.76 -2.16 -12.34
N THR A 259 27.28 -1.27 -13.18
CA THR A 259 27.02 -1.26 -14.63
C THR A 259 27.72 -2.39 -15.37
N SER A 260 28.68 -3.07 -14.74
CA SER A 260 29.48 -4.14 -15.36
C SER A 260 28.91 -5.55 -15.12
N VAL A 261 27.84 -5.67 -14.34
CA VAL A 261 27.33 -6.96 -13.87
C VAL A 261 25.81 -6.94 -13.78
N GLY A 262 25.18 -8.07 -14.08
CA GLY A 262 23.76 -8.30 -13.81
C GLY A 262 23.54 -9.01 -12.47
N LEU A 263 22.42 -8.70 -11.80
CA LEU A 263 22.07 -9.29 -10.51
C LEU A 263 20.82 -10.16 -10.62
N VAL A 264 20.97 -11.45 -10.37
CA VAL A 264 19.89 -12.44 -10.34
C VAL A 264 19.73 -12.96 -8.92
N VAL A 265 18.50 -13.11 -8.45
CA VAL A 265 18.20 -13.60 -7.09
C VAL A 265 17.54 -14.96 -7.16
N GLU A 266 18.20 -15.99 -6.63
CA GLU A 266 17.64 -17.32 -6.38
C GLU A 266 17.24 -17.40 -4.91
N SER A 267 15.95 -17.34 -4.61
CA SER A 267 15.51 -17.24 -3.22
C SER A 267 14.28 -18.09 -2.89
N GLY A 268 14.30 -18.66 -1.69
CA GLY A 268 13.14 -19.31 -1.08
C GLY A 268 12.19 -18.35 -0.35
N GLU A 269 12.55 -17.08 -0.17
CA GLU A 269 11.76 -16.08 0.58
C GLU A 269 10.59 -15.43 -0.20
N PRO A 270 10.75 -15.00 -1.47
CA PRO A 270 9.73 -14.22 -2.18
C PRO A 270 8.55 -15.10 -2.61
N ARG A 271 7.34 -14.63 -2.32
CA ARG A 271 6.08 -15.35 -2.57
C ARG A 271 4.87 -14.46 -2.84
N GLU A 272 4.92 -13.20 -2.39
CA GLU A 272 3.93 -12.16 -2.67
C GLU A 272 4.43 -11.20 -3.74
N VAL A 273 3.51 -10.61 -4.52
CA VAL A 273 3.81 -9.57 -5.53
C VAL A 273 4.72 -8.48 -4.97
N HIS A 274 4.47 -8.04 -3.74
CA HIS A 274 5.27 -7.01 -3.08
C HIS A 274 6.73 -7.41 -2.84
N HIS A 275 7.01 -8.71 -2.59
CA HIS A 275 8.38 -9.19 -2.40
C HIS A 275 9.18 -9.05 -3.70
N PHE A 276 8.58 -9.43 -4.83
CA PHE A 276 9.18 -9.28 -6.16
C PHE A 276 9.38 -7.82 -6.54
N ALA A 277 8.40 -6.95 -6.22
CA ALA A 277 8.52 -5.52 -6.45
C ALA A 277 9.68 -4.90 -5.64
N CYS A 278 9.84 -5.27 -4.38
CA CYS A 278 10.97 -4.81 -3.57
C CYS A 278 12.31 -5.29 -4.16
N LEU A 279 12.46 -6.59 -4.45
CA LEU A 279 13.69 -7.12 -5.04
C LEU A 279 14.05 -6.39 -6.35
N ALA A 280 13.07 -6.14 -7.20
CA ALA A 280 13.25 -5.33 -8.41
C ALA A 280 13.69 -3.90 -8.08
N GLY A 281 12.96 -3.21 -7.19
CA GLY A 281 13.24 -1.82 -6.81
C GLY A 281 14.60 -1.61 -6.16
N TYR A 282 15.19 -2.66 -5.58
CA TYR A 282 16.56 -2.67 -5.04
C TYR A 282 17.58 -3.37 -5.93
N GLY A 283 17.22 -3.62 -7.19
CA GLY A 283 18.17 -3.83 -8.27
C GLY A 283 18.39 -5.28 -8.73
N ALA A 284 17.50 -6.20 -8.36
CA ALA A 284 17.41 -7.51 -9.01
C ALA A 284 16.87 -7.33 -10.44
N GLU A 285 17.59 -7.87 -11.43
CA GLU A 285 17.19 -7.85 -12.84
C GLU A 285 16.33 -9.07 -13.19
N ALA A 286 16.49 -10.17 -12.45
CA ALA A 286 15.64 -11.34 -12.53
C ALA A 286 15.61 -12.11 -11.21
N ILE A 287 14.52 -12.84 -10.96
CA ILE A 287 14.22 -13.49 -9.68
C ILE A 287 13.71 -14.92 -9.95
N ASN A 288 14.32 -15.90 -9.30
CA ASN A 288 13.87 -17.29 -9.29
C ASN A 288 13.32 -17.64 -7.88
N PRO A 289 11.98 -17.70 -7.70
CA PRO A 289 11.36 -18.05 -6.43
C PRO A 289 11.21 -19.57 -6.26
N TYR A 290 12.33 -20.29 -6.16
CA TYR A 290 12.32 -21.76 -6.26
C TYR A 290 11.39 -22.43 -5.24
N LEU A 291 11.34 -21.92 -4.00
CA LEU A 291 10.54 -22.53 -2.93
C LEU A 291 9.04 -22.30 -3.12
N ALA A 292 8.66 -21.16 -3.72
CA ALA A 292 7.27 -20.91 -4.07
C ALA A 292 6.77 -21.92 -5.11
N PHE A 293 7.59 -22.24 -6.13
CA PHE A 293 7.26 -23.28 -7.10
C PHE A 293 7.14 -24.66 -6.46
N GLU A 294 8.11 -25.07 -5.64
CA GLU A 294 8.08 -26.37 -4.95
C GLU A 294 6.84 -26.49 -4.04
N THR A 295 6.49 -25.40 -3.34
CA THR A 295 5.30 -25.32 -2.49
C THR A 295 4.01 -25.52 -3.28
N LEU A 296 3.84 -24.80 -4.38
CA LEU A 296 2.64 -24.89 -5.21
C LEU A 296 2.50 -26.26 -5.89
N ILE A 297 3.61 -26.85 -6.34
CA ILE A 297 3.61 -28.20 -6.92
C ILE A 297 3.23 -29.23 -5.86
N ALA A 298 3.69 -29.08 -4.61
CA ALA A 298 3.30 -29.96 -3.51
C ALA A 298 1.80 -29.82 -3.14
N MET A 299 1.18 -28.68 -3.45
CA MET A 299 -0.27 -28.44 -3.26
C MET A 299 -1.13 -28.90 -4.44
N LYS A 300 -0.57 -29.56 -5.46
CA LYS A 300 -1.29 -29.94 -6.69
C LYS A 300 -2.60 -30.68 -6.42
N ASP A 301 -2.63 -31.54 -5.42
CA ASP A 301 -3.82 -32.34 -5.09
C ASP A 301 -4.96 -31.50 -4.47
N GLU A 302 -4.70 -30.25 -4.06
CA GLU A 302 -5.71 -29.30 -3.59
C GLU A 302 -6.30 -28.46 -4.75
N PHE A 303 -5.72 -28.55 -5.95
CA PHE A 303 -6.10 -27.77 -7.11
C PHE A 303 -6.97 -28.59 -8.08
N PRO A 304 -7.64 -27.94 -9.05
CA PRO A 304 -8.34 -28.64 -10.11
C PRO A 304 -7.46 -29.71 -10.79
N PRO A 305 -7.97 -30.94 -10.99
CA PRO A 305 -7.16 -32.11 -11.40
C PRO A 305 -6.53 -31.97 -12.79
N ASP A 306 -7.06 -31.07 -13.61
CA ASP A 306 -6.60 -30.71 -14.95
C ASP A 306 -5.36 -29.80 -14.96
N LEU A 307 -4.97 -29.21 -13.82
CA LEU A 307 -3.77 -28.37 -13.74
C LEU A 307 -2.49 -29.20 -13.64
N THR A 308 -1.64 -29.12 -14.66
CA THR A 308 -0.29 -29.72 -14.67
C THR A 308 0.68 -28.89 -13.81
N PRO A 309 1.80 -29.46 -13.33
CA PRO A 309 2.83 -28.69 -12.63
C PRO A 309 3.36 -27.48 -13.42
N ASP A 310 3.53 -27.65 -14.74
CA ASP A 310 3.98 -26.57 -15.62
C ASP A 310 2.95 -25.44 -15.73
N GLU A 311 1.66 -25.79 -15.82
CA GLU A 311 0.57 -24.80 -15.86
C GLU A 311 0.45 -24.05 -14.52
N ILE A 312 0.67 -24.72 -13.38
CA ILE A 312 0.71 -24.10 -12.06
C ILE A 312 1.81 -23.05 -11.99
N VAL A 313 3.03 -23.39 -12.43
CA VAL A 313 4.17 -22.47 -12.46
C VAL A 313 3.90 -21.31 -13.41
N TYR A 314 3.38 -21.59 -14.61
CA TYR A 314 3.04 -20.55 -15.59
C TYR A 314 2.00 -19.57 -15.06
N ARG A 315 0.90 -20.04 -14.45
CA ARG A 315 -0.14 -19.18 -13.88
C ARG A 315 0.40 -18.36 -12.71
N TYR A 316 1.22 -18.96 -11.86
CA TYR A 316 1.85 -18.25 -10.75
C TYR A 316 2.73 -17.09 -11.25
N ILE A 317 3.60 -17.34 -12.24
CA ILE A 317 4.43 -16.30 -12.85
C ILE A 317 3.56 -15.21 -13.48
N LYS A 318 2.57 -15.59 -14.29
CA LYS A 318 1.62 -14.65 -14.90
C LYS A 318 0.93 -13.75 -13.88
N SER A 319 0.57 -14.31 -12.72
CA SER A 319 -0.04 -13.54 -11.64
C SER A 319 0.92 -12.52 -11.04
N ILE A 320 2.19 -12.91 -10.82
CA ILE A 320 3.23 -12.00 -10.32
C ILE A 320 3.49 -10.90 -11.34
N ASP A 321 3.61 -11.23 -12.63
CA ASP A 321 3.87 -10.28 -13.70
C ASP A 321 2.76 -9.21 -13.79
N LYS A 322 1.50 -9.63 -13.77
CA LYS A 322 0.37 -8.69 -13.68
C LYS A 322 0.40 -7.84 -12.41
N GLY A 323 0.83 -8.43 -11.30
CA GLY A 323 1.05 -7.71 -10.05
C GLY A 323 2.15 -6.66 -10.15
N LEU A 324 3.27 -6.98 -10.80
CA LEU A 324 4.39 -6.06 -11.02
C LEU A 324 3.99 -4.89 -11.91
N LEU A 325 3.31 -5.16 -13.03
CA LEU A 325 2.74 -4.12 -13.90
C LEU A 325 1.86 -3.17 -13.09
N LYS A 326 0.99 -3.71 -12.24
CA LYS A 326 0.14 -2.90 -11.36
C LYS A 326 0.93 -2.07 -10.35
N VAL A 327 1.93 -2.64 -9.68
CA VAL A 327 2.74 -1.88 -8.72
C VAL A 327 3.51 -0.75 -9.39
N MET A 328 4.11 -1.00 -10.56
CA MET A 328 4.78 0.03 -11.37
C MET A 328 3.81 1.12 -11.81
N SER A 329 2.61 0.73 -12.26
CA SER A 329 1.60 1.66 -12.78
C SER A 329 1.09 2.64 -11.73
N LYS A 330 1.16 2.29 -10.43
CA LYS A 330 0.79 3.20 -9.32
C LYS A 330 1.57 4.51 -9.36
N MET A 331 2.82 4.49 -9.78
CA MET A 331 3.68 5.68 -9.93
C MET A 331 3.72 6.20 -11.38
N GLY A 332 2.96 5.59 -12.29
CA GLY A 332 2.98 5.92 -13.72
C GLY A 332 4.24 5.41 -14.44
N ILE A 333 4.88 4.35 -13.92
CA ILE A 333 6.08 3.75 -14.54
C ILE A 333 5.66 2.66 -15.51
N SER A 334 6.13 2.73 -16.75
CA SER A 334 5.75 1.79 -17.81
C SER A 334 6.68 0.58 -17.93
N THR A 335 7.96 0.68 -17.57
CA THR A 335 8.94 -0.39 -17.84
C THR A 335 9.62 -0.92 -16.58
N TYR A 336 9.83 -2.23 -16.52
CA TYR A 336 10.58 -2.87 -15.45
C TYR A 336 12.03 -2.35 -15.37
N GLN A 337 12.63 -2.02 -16.51
CA GLN A 337 13.99 -1.46 -16.57
C GLN A 337 14.10 -0.12 -15.84
N SER A 338 13.09 0.74 -15.96
CA SER A 338 13.05 2.00 -15.22
C SER A 338 12.71 1.81 -13.75
N TYR A 339 11.94 0.77 -13.42
CA TYR A 339 11.59 0.45 -12.03
C TYR A 339 12.74 -0.23 -11.26
N CYS A 340 13.56 -1.02 -11.94
CA CYS A 340 14.66 -1.77 -11.36
C CYS A 340 15.72 -0.82 -10.78
N GLY A 341 15.96 -0.90 -9.46
CA GLY A 341 16.88 -0.02 -8.74
C GLY A 341 16.32 1.39 -8.42
N ALA A 342 15.07 1.69 -8.77
CA ALA A 342 14.49 3.03 -8.57
C ALA A 342 14.01 3.30 -7.14
N GLN A 343 13.91 2.28 -6.29
CA GLN A 343 13.50 2.39 -4.88
C GLN A 343 12.17 3.16 -4.67
N ILE A 344 11.11 2.75 -5.37
CA ILE A 344 9.77 3.37 -5.27
C ILE A 344 9.03 2.91 -3.99
N PHE A 345 9.67 3.15 -2.85
CA PHE A 345 9.21 2.73 -1.54
C PHE A 345 9.57 3.74 -0.44
N ASP A 346 8.71 3.82 0.58
CA ASP A 346 9.02 4.43 1.87
C ASP A 346 9.31 3.33 2.90
N ALA A 347 10.35 3.52 3.72
CA ALA A 347 10.65 2.65 4.84
C ALA A 347 10.00 3.15 6.14
N ILE A 348 9.24 2.28 6.80
CA ILE A 348 8.51 2.62 8.03
C ILE A 348 9.00 1.75 9.19
N GLY A 349 9.59 2.37 10.20
CA GLY A 349 10.10 1.67 11.39
C GLY A 349 11.48 1.03 11.18
N LEU A 350 12.26 1.53 10.21
CA LEU A 350 13.68 1.21 10.04
C LEU A 350 14.50 2.45 10.43
N ASN A 351 15.58 2.27 11.18
CA ASN A 351 16.40 3.41 11.54
C ASN A 351 17.23 3.94 10.35
N SER A 352 17.49 5.23 10.37
CA SER A 352 18.20 5.96 9.32
C SER A 352 19.60 5.41 9.05
N SER A 353 20.29 4.90 10.08
CA SER A 353 21.66 4.36 9.91
C SER A 353 21.68 3.07 9.06
N PHE A 354 20.72 2.19 9.28
CA PHE A 354 20.54 0.95 8.52
C PHE A 354 20.10 1.25 7.08
N VAL A 355 19.14 2.16 6.91
CA VAL A 355 18.69 2.62 5.58
C VAL A 355 19.83 3.26 4.80
N ALA A 356 20.58 4.21 5.39
CA ALA A 356 21.68 4.89 4.71
C ALA A 356 22.81 3.93 4.28
N ARG A 357 22.99 2.83 5.01
CA ARG A 357 23.98 1.81 4.70
C ARG A 357 23.55 0.93 3.52
N ASP A 358 22.42 0.24 3.65
CA ASP A 358 22.05 -0.88 2.77
C ASP A 358 20.92 -0.55 1.79
N PHE A 359 20.10 0.49 2.07
CA PHE A 359 18.95 0.95 1.28
C PHE A 359 19.06 2.44 0.92
N PHE A 360 20.28 2.88 0.57
CA PHE A 360 20.60 4.29 0.40
C PHE A 360 19.69 4.97 -0.63
N GLY A 361 19.03 6.06 -0.22
CA GLY A 361 18.08 6.83 -1.04
C GLY A 361 16.61 6.62 -0.66
N THR A 362 16.30 5.55 0.07
CA THR A 362 14.93 5.29 0.57
C THR A 362 14.57 6.26 1.70
N ALA A 363 13.37 6.84 1.64
CA ALA A 363 12.88 7.75 2.68
C ALA A 363 12.48 6.97 3.94
N THR A 364 12.75 7.54 5.12
CA THR A 364 12.22 7.02 6.39
C THR A 364 11.88 8.15 7.36
N THR A 365 10.64 8.17 7.83
CA THR A 365 10.10 9.23 8.71
C THR A 365 9.92 8.78 10.14
N ILE A 366 9.70 7.48 10.35
CA ILE A 366 9.60 6.83 11.66
C ILE A 366 10.85 5.94 11.80
N GLU A 367 11.74 6.33 12.71
CA GLU A 367 12.91 5.52 13.09
C GLU A 367 12.44 4.19 13.72
N GLY A 368 13.33 3.22 13.87
CA GLY A 368 12.97 1.96 14.50
C GLY A 368 14.09 0.95 14.50
N ILE A 369 13.83 -0.22 13.95
CA ILE A 369 14.76 -1.35 14.00
C ILE A 369 15.93 -1.18 13.01
N GLY A 370 17.04 -1.88 13.26
CA GLY A 370 18.18 -1.95 12.35
C GLY A 370 18.62 -3.38 12.05
N MET A 371 19.88 -3.50 11.64
CA MET A 371 20.50 -4.78 11.28
C MET A 371 20.36 -5.83 12.40
N ALA A 372 20.60 -5.44 13.65
CA ALA A 372 20.60 -6.36 14.79
C ALA A 372 19.23 -7.02 15.00
N GLU A 373 18.15 -6.25 14.97
CA GLU A 373 16.80 -6.75 15.15
C GLU A 373 16.33 -7.58 13.95
N VAL A 374 16.64 -7.15 12.71
CA VAL A 374 16.36 -7.93 11.49
C VAL A 374 17.07 -9.30 11.56
N ALA A 375 18.31 -9.32 12.06
CA ALA A 375 19.05 -10.54 12.28
C ALA A 375 18.44 -11.42 13.37
N GLN A 376 17.98 -10.82 14.48
CA GLN A 376 17.29 -11.52 15.56
C GLN A 376 15.99 -12.18 15.08
N GLU A 377 15.14 -11.46 14.32
CA GLU A 377 13.90 -12.01 13.76
C GLU A 377 14.18 -13.17 12.79
N THR A 378 15.24 -13.05 11.99
CA THR A 378 15.66 -14.07 11.03
C THR A 378 16.18 -15.33 11.73
N ALA A 379 17.06 -15.17 12.72
CA ALA A 379 17.57 -16.28 13.52
C ALA A 379 16.45 -16.96 14.33
N ARG A 380 15.48 -16.20 14.84
CA ARG A 380 14.32 -16.75 15.56
C ARG A 380 13.47 -17.63 14.65
N ARG A 381 13.11 -17.17 13.45
CA ARG A 381 12.36 -17.99 12.47
C ARG A 381 13.10 -19.27 12.10
N HIS A 382 14.42 -19.17 11.91
CA HIS A 382 15.26 -20.33 11.65
C HIS A 382 15.25 -21.32 12.83
N GLY A 383 15.42 -20.83 14.06
CA GLY A 383 15.34 -21.65 15.27
C GLY A 383 13.97 -22.29 15.50
N ASP A 384 12.89 -21.61 15.15
CA ASP A 384 11.53 -22.16 15.20
C ASP A 384 11.34 -23.30 14.16
N ALA A 385 11.96 -23.17 12.98
CA ALA A 385 11.86 -24.13 11.87
C ALA A 385 12.67 -25.41 12.09
N PHE A 386 13.84 -25.31 12.73
CA PHE A 386 14.75 -26.44 12.98
C PHE A 386 14.79 -26.89 14.45
N GLY A 387 13.92 -26.31 15.28
CA GLY A 387 13.80 -26.63 16.70
C GLY A 387 12.73 -27.68 17.01
N ASP A 388 12.56 -27.96 18.29
CA ASP A 388 11.61 -29.00 18.78
C ASP A 388 10.21 -28.48 19.09
N SER A 389 9.81 -27.32 18.54
CA SER A 389 8.49 -26.73 18.80
C SER A 389 7.36 -27.68 18.35
N PRO A 390 6.51 -28.18 19.26
CA PRO A 390 5.45 -29.13 18.91
C PRO A 390 4.45 -28.57 17.89
N ILE A 391 4.28 -27.26 17.89
CA ILE A 391 3.38 -26.54 17.00
C ILE A 391 3.85 -26.61 15.54
N TYR A 392 5.16 -26.49 15.32
CA TYR A 392 5.75 -26.37 13.99
C TYR A 392 6.16 -27.73 13.42
N ARG A 393 6.17 -28.80 14.22
CA ARG A 393 6.56 -30.14 13.77
C ARG A 393 5.80 -30.67 12.54
N THR A 394 4.53 -30.29 12.36
CA THR A 394 3.68 -30.84 11.28
C THR A 394 2.89 -29.80 10.50
N ALA A 395 3.05 -28.50 10.81
CA ALA A 395 2.26 -27.45 10.20
C ALA A 395 3.00 -26.12 10.15
N LEU A 396 2.70 -25.32 9.12
CA LEU A 396 3.07 -23.91 9.07
C LEU A 396 2.30 -23.10 10.13
N ASP A 397 2.84 -21.94 10.49
CA ASP A 397 2.12 -20.97 11.31
C ASP A 397 0.78 -20.60 10.67
N VAL A 398 -0.23 -20.29 11.49
CA VAL A 398 -1.57 -19.98 11.00
C VAL A 398 -1.64 -18.66 10.23
N GLY A 399 -0.65 -17.77 10.40
CA GLY A 399 -0.67 -16.42 9.86
C GLY A 399 -1.58 -15.50 10.66
N GLY A 400 -2.36 -14.65 10.00
CA GLY A 400 -3.24 -13.66 10.62
C GLY A 400 -2.96 -12.23 10.19
N GLU A 401 -2.22 -12.03 9.10
CA GLU A 401 -1.96 -10.71 8.54
C GLU A 401 -3.21 -10.13 7.84
N TYR A 402 -4.04 -10.99 7.25
CA TYR A 402 -5.19 -10.59 6.43
C TYR A 402 -6.52 -10.80 7.14
N ALA A 403 -6.61 -11.80 8.02
CA ALA A 403 -7.79 -12.08 8.82
C ALA A 403 -7.47 -12.48 10.26
N TYR A 404 -8.26 -11.99 11.20
CA TYR A 404 -8.12 -12.32 12.61
C TYR A 404 -8.11 -13.84 12.86
N ARG A 405 -7.12 -14.28 13.65
CA ARG A 405 -6.97 -15.65 14.15
C ARG A 405 -6.54 -15.57 15.61
N LEU A 406 -7.07 -16.47 16.45
CA LEU A 406 -6.74 -16.51 17.88
C LEU A 406 -5.24 -16.64 18.18
N ARG A 407 -4.50 -17.38 17.33
CA ARG A 407 -3.05 -17.58 17.46
C ARG A 407 -2.21 -16.70 16.52
N GLY A 408 -2.89 -15.88 15.71
CA GLY A 408 -2.27 -15.13 14.63
C GLY A 408 -1.69 -13.81 15.07
N GLU A 409 -1.57 -12.89 14.11
CA GLU A 409 -1.22 -11.50 14.40
C GLU A 409 -2.35 -10.78 15.15
N SER A 410 -1.98 -9.78 15.93
CA SER A 410 -2.89 -8.88 16.62
C SER A 410 -3.69 -8.04 15.63
N HIS A 411 -4.96 -7.80 15.95
CA HIS A 411 -5.82 -6.88 15.21
C HIS A 411 -6.42 -5.84 16.15
N THR A 412 -6.66 -4.64 15.62
CA THR A 412 -7.41 -3.61 16.33
C THR A 412 -8.90 -3.99 16.42
N TRP A 413 -9.46 -4.56 15.35
CA TRP A 413 -10.83 -5.07 15.36
C TRP A 413 -10.87 -6.54 15.75
N THR A 414 -11.07 -6.80 17.04
CA THR A 414 -11.34 -8.14 17.59
C THR A 414 -12.84 -8.41 17.72
N PRO A 415 -13.28 -9.67 17.81
CA PRO A 415 -14.67 -10.00 18.12
C PRO A 415 -15.21 -9.26 19.35
N ASP A 416 -14.40 -9.13 20.39
CA ASP A 416 -14.77 -8.43 21.63
C ASP A 416 -14.98 -6.93 21.39
N SER A 417 -14.01 -6.25 20.74
CA SER A 417 -14.15 -4.82 20.42
C SER A 417 -15.39 -4.52 19.57
N VAL A 418 -15.71 -5.41 18.61
CA VAL A 418 -16.88 -5.31 17.75
C VAL A 418 -18.17 -5.49 18.55
N ALA A 419 -18.23 -6.52 19.39
CA ALA A 419 -19.40 -6.83 20.21
C ALA A 419 -19.68 -5.71 21.23
N THR A 420 -18.64 -5.25 21.93
CA THR A 420 -18.75 -4.18 22.94
C THR A 420 -19.23 -2.88 22.34
N LEU A 421 -18.69 -2.45 21.19
CA LEU A 421 -19.16 -1.27 20.48
C LEU A 421 -20.63 -1.40 20.06
N GLN A 422 -21.02 -2.54 19.45
CA GLN A 422 -22.40 -2.76 19.03
C GLN A 422 -23.37 -2.75 20.21
N HIS A 423 -22.98 -3.29 21.35
CA HIS A 423 -23.80 -3.29 22.56
C HIS A 423 -23.97 -1.86 23.10
N ALA A 424 -22.88 -1.10 23.19
CA ALA A 424 -22.89 0.28 23.65
C ALA A 424 -23.86 1.15 22.84
N VAL A 425 -23.79 1.10 21.51
CA VAL A 425 -24.58 1.97 20.65
C VAL A 425 -26.05 1.54 20.52
N ARG A 426 -26.35 0.24 20.62
CA ARG A 426 -27.73 -0.27 20.53
C ARG A 426 -28.55 0.04 21.77
N LEU A 427 -27.92 0.00 22.93
CA LEU A 427 -28.59 0.25 24.21
C LEU A 427 -28.36 1.69 24.73
N GLY A 428 -27.57 2.49 24.04
CA GLY A 428 -27.24 3.84 24.47
C GLY A 428 -26.50 3.86 25.81
N LEU A 429 -25.47 3.01 25.97
CA LEU A 429 -24.72 2.83 27.22
C LEU A 429 -23.32 3.45 27.14
N PRO A 430 -23.10 4.67 27.69
CA PRO A 430 -21.79 5.34 27.68
C PRO A 430 -20.68 4.52 28.34
N ASP A 431 -20.96 3.83 29.45
CA ASP A 431 -19.94 3.04 30.15
C ASP A 431 -19.42 1.87 29.31
N ARG A 432 -20.30 1.24 28.51
CA ARG A 432 -19.89 0.22 27.54
C ARG A 432 -19.09 0.80 26.39
N TYR A 433 -19.35 2.05 26.00
CA TYR A 433 -18.49 2.74 25.05
C TYR A 433 -17.11 3.01 25.64
N ARG A 434 -17.01 3.45 26.91
CA ARG A 434 -15.73 3.63 27.58
C ARG A 434 -14.93 2.32 27.65
N GLU A 435 -15.60 1.18 27.91
CA GLU A 435 -14.99 -0.15 27.82
C GLU A 435 -14.47 -0.44 26.40
N TYR A 436 -15.25 -0.14 25.35
CA TYR A 436 -14.79 -0.27 23.97
C TYR A 436 -13.58 0.63 23.67
N ALA A 437 -13.65 1.91 24.03
CA ALA A 437 -12.58 2.88 23.83
C ALA A 437 -11.31 2.40 24.55
N ARG A 438 -11.44 1.86 25.76
CA ARG A 438 -10.36 1.23 26.51
C ARG A 438 -9.73 0.05 25.76
N LEU A 439 -10.53 -0.89 25.24
CA LEU A 439 -10.03 -2.04 24.47
C LEU A 439 -9.27 -1.64 23.18
N VAL A 440 -9.62 -0.50 22.59
CA VAL A 440 -8.98 0.04 21.39
C VAL A 440 -7.74 0.88 21.72
N ASN A 441 -7.82 1.73 22.73
CA ASN A 441 -6.79 2.70 23.12
C ASN A 441 -5.69 2.07 23.96
N GLU A 442 -6.05 1.21 24.92
CA GLU A 442 -5.08 0.54 25.78
C GLU A 442 -4.43 -0.62 25.04
N GLN A 443 -3.10 -0.60 25.03
CA GLN A 443 -2.25 -1.59 24.38
C GLN A 443 -1.62 -2.50 25.44
N GLU A 444 -2.42 -2.93 26.43
CA GLU A 444 -1.98 -3.50 27.73
C GLU A 444 -0.88 -4.58 27.64
N ASN A 445 -0.65 -5.23 26.48
CA ASN A 445 0.56 -6.02 26.19
C ASN A 445 0.98 -6.08 24.70
N HIS A 446 0.29 -5.40 23.79
CA HIS A 446 0.49 -5.56 22.33
C HIS A 446 0.35 -4.21 21.62
N LEU A 447 1.43 -3.74 21.00
CA LEU A 447 1.43 -2.47 20.29
C LEU A 447 0.68 -2.61 18.95
N LYS A 448 -0.35 -1.79 18.73
CA LYS A 448 -1.24 -1.90 17.54
C LYS A 448 -1.06 -0.75 16.55
N THR A 449 -0.94 0.47 17.05
CA THR A 449 -0.87 1.70 16.26
C THR A 449 0.19 2.62 16.82
N ILE A 450 0.78 3.48 15.97
CA ILE A 450 1.78 4.47 16.39
C ILE A 450 1.19 5.50 17.36
N ARG A 451 -0.03 5.96 17.11
CA ARG A 451 -0.76 6.86 18.02
C ARG A 451 -1.06 6.26 19.39
N GLY A 452 -1.01 4.95 19.56
CA GLY A 452 -1.08 4.33 20.89
C GLY A 452 0.19 4.51 21.72
N LEU A 453 1.33 4.83 21.08
CA LEU A 453 2.58 5.19 21.75
C LEU A 453 2.63 6.66 22.18
N PHE A 454 1.67 7.48 21.74
CA PHE A 454 1.67 8.90 22.06
C PHE A 454 1.06 9.14 23.44
N ARG A 455 1.79 9.83 24.30
CA ARG A 455 1.30 10.33 25.57
C ARG A 455 0.76 11.73 25.35
N ILE A 456 -0.48 11.97 25.76
CA ILE A 456 -1.05 13.32 25.76
C ILE A 456 -0.63 13.97 27.08
N LYS A 457 0.00 15.14 27.00
CA LYS A 457 0.43 15.90 28.20
C LYS A 457 -0.78 16.35 29.00
N GLN A 458 -0.68 16.22 30.32
CA GLN A 458 -1.74 16.60 31.25
C GLN A 458 -1.73 18.11 31.52
N ALA A 459 -2.83 18.68 32.01
CA ALA A 459 -2.95 20.12 32.27
C ALA A 459 -1.78 20.70 33.06
N ALA A 460 -1.32 20.01 34.11
CA ALA A 460 -0.19 20.45 34.94
C ALA A 460 1.11 20.60 34.15
N GLU A 461 1.41 19.68 33.23
CA GLU A 461 2.58 19.74 32.35
C GLU A 461 2.49 20.89 31.33
N LEU A 462 1.28 21.36 31.05
CA LEU A 462 0.99 22.48 30.17
C LEU A 462 0.89 23.82 30.92
N GLY A 463 1.15 23.83 32.23
CA GLY A 463 1.01 25.03 33.07
C GLY A 463 -0.46 25.46 33.24
N ARG A 464 -1.39 24.51 33.20
CA ARG A 464 -2.84 24.72 33.31
C ARG A 464 -3.44 23.89 34.44
N ALA A 465 -4.67 24.20 34.82
CA ALA A 465 -5.51 23.35 35.65
C ALA A 465 -6.56 22.65 34.78
N PRO A 466 -6.97 21.41 35.10
CA PRO A 466 -8.16 20.81 34.51
C PRO A 466 -9.38 21.72 34.72
N ILE A 467 -10.33 21.65 33.79
CA ILE A 467 -11.60 22.39 33.89
C ILE A 467 -12.76 21.42 34.03
N GLU A 468 -13.90 21.92 34.50
CA GLU A 468 -15.14 21.13 34.51
C GLU A 468 -15.61 20.88 33.09
N ILE A 469 -16.16 19.69 32.82
CA ILE A 469 -16.60 19.29 31.48
C ILE A 469 -17.66 20.23 30.89
N ASP A 470 -18.49 20.86 31.73
CA ASP A 470 -19.51 21.82 31.33
C ASP A 470 -18.92 23.13 30.76
N GLN A 471 -17.64 23.40 31.00
CA GLN A 471 -16.92 24.52 30.39
C GLN A 471 -16.40 24.19 28.99
N VAL A 472 -16.34 22.90 28.63
CA VAL A 472 -15.96 22.45 27.28
C VAL A 472 -17.15 22.62 26.35
N GLU A 473 -16.88 23.04 25.11
CA GLU A 473 -17.89 23.15 24.06
C GLU A 473 -18.78 21.88 23.99
N PRO A 474 -20.09 22.03 23.72
CA PRO A 474 -21.01 20.90 23.73
C PRO A 474 -20.65 19.83 22.69
N ALA A 475 -20.95 18.56 22.98
CA ALA A 475 -20.75 17.46 22.04
C ALA A 475 -21.49 17.71 20.70
N ALA A 476 -22.64 18.38 20.75
CA ALA A 476 -23.43 18.76 19.59
C ALA A 476 -22.72 19.73 18.62
N ASP A 477 -21.71 20.48 19.08
CA ASP A 477 -20.89 21.35 18.23
C ASP A 477 -19.68 20.57 17.68
N ILE A 478 -19.06 19.73 18.50
CA ILE A 478 -17.94 18.86 18.09
C ILE A 478 -18.34 17.91 16.96
N VAL A 479 -19.51 17.26 17.06
CA VAL A 479 -19.94 16.27 16.04
C VAL A 479 -20.14 16.87 14.65
N LYS A 480 -20.27 18.19 14.51
CA LYS A 480 -20.33 18.87 13.21
C LYS A 480 -19.00 18.79 12.44
N ARG A 481 -17.89 18.53 13.15
CA ARG A 481 -16.56 18.28 12.57
C ARG A 481 -16.37 16.84 12.12
N PHE A 482 -17.35 15.96 12.37
CA PHE A 482 -17.28 14.56 12.00
C PHE A 482 -17.95 14.30 10.65
N ALA A 483 -17.30 13.47 9.84
CA ALA A 483 -17.80 13.02 8.57
C ALA A 483 -17.77 11.50 8.46
N THR A 484 -18.72 10.91 7.74
CA THR A 484 -18.55 9.52 7.30
C THR A 484 -17.60 9.50 6.11
N GLY A 485 -16.61 8.61 6.12
CA GLY A 485 -15.75 8.44 4.95
C GLY A 485 -16.52 7.88 3.75
N ALA A 486 -15.94 8.08 2.56
CA ALA A 486 -16.54 7.78 1.28
C ALA A 486 -16.73 6.25 1.05
N MET A 487 -17.97 5.77 1.12
CA MET A 487 -18.32 4.36 0.92
C MET A 487 -19.43 4.22 -0.11
N SER A 488 -19.10 3.67 -1.28
CA SER A 488 -20.01 3.74 -2.43
C SER A 488 -21.29 2.91 -2.27
N TYR A 489 -22.41 3.46 -2.76
CA TYR A 489 -23.59 2.67 -3.08
C TYR A 489 -23.21 1.58 -4.11
N GLY A 490 -23.50 0.33 -3.79
CA GLY A 490 -23.00 -0.85 -4.51
C GLY A 490 -21.95 -1.61 -3.71
N SER A 491 -20.98 -0.91 -3.11
CA SER A 491 -20.07 -1.53 -2.14
C SER A 491 -20.81 -1.90 -0.86
N ILE A 492 -21.55 -0.93 -0.30
CA ILE A 492 -22.50 -1.14 0.78
C ILE A 492 -23.94 -1.15 0.26
N SER A 493 -24.83 -1.78 1.01
CA SER A 493 -26.26 -1.85 0.73
C SER A 493 -26.90 -0.47 0.77
N LYS A 494 -28.06 -0.32 0.11
CA LYS A 494 -28.86 0.90 0.19
C LYS A 494 -29.19 1.25 1.65
N GLU A 495 -29.57 0.24 2.42
CA GLU A 495 -30.00 0.39 3.81
C GLU A 495 -28.86 0.93 4.69
N ALA A 496 -27.66 0.37 4.57
CA ALA A 496 -26.50 0.87 5.29
C ALA A 496 -26.11 2.29 4.86
N HIS A 497 -26.15 2.56 3.54
CA HIS A 497 -25.77 3.86 3.00
C HIS A 497 -26.73 4.99 3.41
N GLU A 498 -28.04 4.75 3.34
CA GLU A 498 -29.04 5.72 3.76
C GLU A 498 -29.03 5.91 5.29
N THR A 499 -28.80 4.83 6.06
CA THR A 499 -28.70 4.90 7.53
C THR A 499 -27.60 5.86 7.98
N LEU A 500 -26.42 5.76 7.36
CA LEU A 500 -25.29 6.66 7.64
C LEU A 500 -25.62 8.11 7.29
N ALA A 501 -26.28 8.34 6.14
CA ALA A 501 -26.66 9.66 5.70
C ALA A 501 -27.67 10.31 6.66
N ILE A 502 -28.75 9.60 6.99
CA ILE A 502 -29.77 10.08 7.93
C ILE A 502 -29.15 10.43 9.29
N ALA A 503 -28.29 9.54 9.81
CA ALA A 503 -27.64 9.74 11.10
C ALA A 503 -26.80 11.01 11.13
N VAL A 504 -25.84 11.13 10.21
CA VAL A 504 -24.84 12.20 10.26
C VAL A 504 -25.41 13.56 9.87
N ASN A 505 -26.38 13.59 8.96
CA ASN A 505 -27.08 14.82 8.60
C ASN A 505 -27.92 15.36 9.77
N SER A 506 -28.41 14.50 10.68
CA SER A 506 -29.30 14.91 11.77
C SER A 506 -28.65 15.82 12.82
N PHE A 507 -27.31 15.76 12.97
CA PHE A 507 -26.55 16.58 13.90
C PHE A 507 -25.64 17.61 13.21
N GLY A 508 -25.79 17.79 11.89
CA GLY A 508 -25.01 18.77 11.12
C GLY A 508 -23.58 18.33 10.76
N GLY A 509 -23.25 17.05 10.94
CA GLY A 509 -22.04 16.47 10.35
C GLY A 509 -22.22 16.21 8.84
N ARG A 510 -21.22 15.62 8.19
CA ARG A 510 -21.25 15.39 6.73
C ARG A 510 -21.17 13.91 6.34
N SER A 511 -22.24 13.38 5.74
CA SER A 511 -22.21 12.05 5.13
C SER A 511 -21.63 12.09 3.70
N ASN A 512 -21.02 11.01 3.22
CA ASN A 512 -20.32 10.97 1.92
C ASN A 512 -20.86 9.86 1.01
N SER A 513 -21.15 10.19 -0.25
CA SER A 513 -21.74 9.26 -1.24
C SER A 513 -20.80 8.14 -1.71
N GLY A 514 -19.50 8.34 -1.57
CA GLY A 514 -18.50 7.54 -2.28
C GLY A 514 -18.62 7.62 -3.81
N GLU A 515 -17.82 6.81 -4.49
CA GLU A 515 -17.67 6.76 -5.96
C GLU A 515 -18.83 6.10 -6.72
N GLY A 516 -19.97 5.85 -6.07
CA GLY A 516 -21.03 5.01 -6.61
C GLY A 516 -22.19 5.73 -7.29
N GLY A 517 -22.17 7.06 -7.33
CA GLY A 517 -23.34 7.88 -7.60
C GLY A 517 -24.34 7.86 -6.43
N GLU A 518 -25.49 8.51 -6.63
CA GLU A 518 -26.56 8.55 -5.64
C GLU A 518 -27.94 8.54 -6.32
N GLU A 519 -28.91 7.84 -5.72
CA GLU A 519 -30.28 7.81 -6.23
C GLU A 519 -30.95 9.19 -6.06
N VAL A 520 -31.52 9.73 -7.14
CA VAL A 520 -32.11 11.09 -7.18
C VAL A 520 -33.24 11.29 -6.17
N GLU A 521 -33.95 10.22 -5.80
CA GLU A 521 -35.02 10.26 -4.80
C GLU A 521 -34.50 10.60 -3.40
N ARG A 522 -33.18 10.49 -3.15
CA ARG A 522 -32.55 10.87 -1.88
C ARG A 522 -32.38 12.37 -1.72
N PHE A 523 -32.43 13.14 -2.81
CA PHE A 523 -32.24 14.60 -2.77
C PHE A 523 -33.43 15.33 -2.14
N LYS A 524 -34.60 14.69 -2.16
CA LYS A 524 -35.79 15.19 -1.47
C LYS A 524 -35.77 14.75 0.01
N PRO A 525 -36.05 15.67 0.95
CA PRO A 525 -36.26 15.32 2.34
C PRO A 525 -37.37 14.26 2.48
N MET A 526 -37.25 13.45 3.53
CA MET A 526 -38.29 12.52 3.95
C MET A 526 -39.51 13.27 4.51
N ALA A 527 -40.64 12.58 4.64
CA ALA A 527 -41.87 13.17 5.18
C ALA A 527 -41.72 13.71 6.62
N ASP A 528 -40.78 13.15 7.39
CA ASP A 528 -40.44 13.60 8.75
C ASP A 528 -39.34 14.68 8.78
N GLY A 529 -38.95 15.21 7.63
CA GLY A 529 -37.92 16.25 7.49
C GLY A 529 -36.47 15.72 7.47
N ARG A 530 -36.24 14.43 7.74
CA ARG A 530 -34.88 13.86 7.69
C ARG A 530 -34.36 13.79 6.26
N SER A 531 -33.04 13.92 6.09
CA SER A 531 -32.41 13.90 4.78
C SER A 531 -31.62 12.61 4.55
N ARG A 532 -31.93 11.92 3.45
CA ARG A 532 -31.13 10.79 2.94
C ARG A 532 -30.02 11.25 2.01
N ARG A 533 -29.97 12.52 1.63
CA ARG A 533 -28.97 13.09 0.71
C ARG A 533 -27.60 13.07 1.37
N SER A 534 -26.58 12.51 0.73
CA SER A 534 -25.21 12.65 1.24
C SER A 534 -24.75 14.11 1.11
N ALA A 535 -24.21 14.71 2.17
CA ALA A 535 -23.71 16.10 2.13
C ALA A 535 -22.49 16.26 1.21
N ILE A 536 -21.57 15.28 1.28
CA ILE A 536 -20.39 15.20 0.42
C ILE A 536 -20.70 14.30 -0.79
N LYS A 537 -20.41 14.80 -1.98
CA LYS A 537 -20.49 14.09 -3.25
C LYS A 537 -19.09 13.84 -3.81
N GLN A 538 -18.75 12.59 -4.07
CA GLN A 538 -17.42 12.23 -4.53
C GLN A 538 -17.34 12.23 -6.08
N VAL A 539 -16.29 12.87 -6.59
CA VAL A 539 -15.88 12.85 -8.00
C VAL A 539 -14.62 12.00 -8.09
N ALA A 540 -14.76 10.77 -8.59
CA ALA A 540 -13.67 9.80 -8.74
C ALA A 540 -13.41 9.48 -10.22
N SER A 541 -12.29 8.82 -10.54
CA SER A 541 -11.83 8.55 -11.91
C SER A 541 -12.89 7.97 -12.86
N GLY A 542 -13.71 7.03 -12.38
CA GLY A 542 -14.78 6.42 -13.20
C GLY A 542 -15.98 7.32 -13.50
N ARG A 543 -16.11 8.48 -12.84
CA ARG A 543 -17.25 9.43 -12.95
C ARG A 543 -18.64 8.79 -12.83
N PHE A 544 -18.74 7.65 -12.15
CA PHE A 544 -20.01 6.94 -11.99
C PHE A 544 -21.03 7.80 -11.26
N GLY A 545 -22.18 8.04 -11.92
CA GLY A 545 -23.28 8.83 -11.37
C GLY A 545 -22.98 10.32 -11.19
N VAL A 546 -21.87 10.83 -11.74
CA VAL A 546 -21.53 12.26 -11.67
C VAL A 546 -22.30 13.00 -12.75
N THR A 547 -23.34 13.71 -12.34
CA THR A 547 -24.19 14.56 -13.19
C THR A 547 -24.31 15.96 -12.59
N THR A 548 -24.78 16.93 -13.38
CA THR A 548 -25.07 18.28 -12.84
C THR A 548 -26.03 18.22 -11.66
N GLU A 549 -27.12 17.44 -11.77
CA GLU A 549 -28.10 17.28 -10.67
C GLU A 549 -27.46 16.68 -9.41
N TYR A 550 -26.55 15.72 -9.57
CA TYR A 550 -25.79 15.15 -8.46
C TYR A 550 -24.87 16.19 -7.78
N LEU A 551 -24.15 17.01 -8.58
CA LEU A 551 -23.20 18.00 -8.07
C LEU A 551 -23.88 19.19 -7.38
N VAL A 552 -25.01 19.70 -7.92
CA VAL A 552 -25.76 20.80 -7.27
C VAL A 552 -26.45 20.38 -5.97
N ASN A 553 -26.62 19.06 -5.76
CA ASN A 553 -27.15 18.49 -4.51
C ASN A 553 -26.04 18.10 -3.53
N SER A 554 -24.97 18.90 -3.47
CA SER A 554 -23.84 18.73 -2.55
C SER A 554 -23.62 19.99 -1.71
N ASP A 555 -23.16 19.79 -0.47
CA ASP A 555 -22.57 20.86 0.35
C ASP A 555 -21.05 20.90 0.16
N MET A 556 -20.46 19.77 -0.27
CA MET A 556 -19.05 19.66 -0.63
C MET A 556 -18.87 18.63 -1.76
N MET A 557 -18.02 18.94 -2.73
CA MET A 557 -17.61 18.04 -3.80
C MET A 557 -16.18 17.54 -3.52
N GLN A 558 -16.00 16.23 -3.34
CA GLN A 558 -14.70 15.64 -3.04
C GLN A 558 -14.09 14.98 -4.27
N ILE A 559 -13.02 15.55 -4.79
CA ILE A 559 -12.14 14.93 -5.79
C ILE A 559 -11.35 13.81 -5.09
N LYS A 560 -11.62 12.56 -5.48
CA LYS A 560 -10.94 11.39 -4.91
C LYS A 560 -9.74 11.03 -5.77
N VAL A 561 -8.58 11.60 -5.45
CA VAL A 561 -7.32 11.23 -6.10
C VAL A 561 -6.90 9.82 -5.70
N ALA A 562 -6.98 9.49 -4.40
CA ALA A 562 -6.60 8.17 -3.90
C ALA A 562 -7.42 7.72 -2.67
N GLN A 563 -7.25 6.47 -2.26
CA GLN A 563 -7.76 5.93 -0.99
C GLN A 563 -6.73 5.02 -0.33
N GLY A 564 -6.67 5.01 1.01
CA GLY A 564 -5.61 4.32 1.76
C GLY A 564 -5.49 2.81 1.50
N ALA A 565 -6.59 2.11 1.23
CA ALA A 565 -6.56 0.67 0.99
C ALA A 565 -5.99 0.24 -0.38
N LYS A 566 -5.88 1.18 -1.33
CA LYS A 566 -5.39 0.92 -2.70
C LYS A 566 -5.01 2.22 -3.40
N PRO A 567 -4.01 2.95 -2.88
CA PRO A 567 -3.54 4.15 -3.54
C PRO A 567 -2.84 3.80 -4.86
N GLY A 568 -2.86 4.73 -5.82
CA GLY A 568 -2.40 4.51 -7.19
C GLY A 568 -3.29 3.59 -8.03
N GLU A 569 -4.49 3.24 -7.55
CA GLU A 569 -5.44 2.34 -8.23
C GLU A 569 -6.89 2.87 -8.20
N GLY A 570 -7.71 2.36 -9.12
CA GLY A 570 -9.11 2.72 -9.24
C GLY A 570 -10.07 1.98 -8.28
N GLY A 571 -11.28 2.53 -8.16
CA GLY A 571 -12.43 1.88 -7.55
C GLY A 571 -12.72 0.49 -8.15
N GLN A 572 -13.19 -0.45 -7.34
CA GLN A 572 -13.51 -1.81 -7.80
C GLN A 572 -14.87 -2.22 -7.24
N LEU A 573 -15.79 -2.60 -8.12
CA LEU A 573 -17.05 -3.23 -7.77
C LEU A 573 -17.22 -4.52 -8.57
N PRO A 574 -17.21 -5.69 -7.91
CA PRO A 574 -17.41 -6.98 -8.58
C PRO A 574 -18.75 -7.04 -9.32
N GLY A 575 -18.76 -7.67 -10.50
CA GLY A 575 -19.92 -7.67 -11.41
C GLY A 575 -21.20 -8.25 -10.80
N HIS A 576 -21.07 -9.26 -9.94
CA HIS A 576 -22.18 -9.87 -9.21
C HIS A 576 -22.79 -8.96 -8.13
N LYS A 577 -22.22 -7.76 -7.89
CA LYS A 577 -22.82 -6.68 -7.09
C LYS A 577 -23.43 -5.57 -7.93
N VAL A 578 -23.29 -5.63 -9.26
CA VAL A 578 -23.83 -4.62 -10.19
C VAL A 578 -25.21 -5.08 -10.64
N ASP A 579 -26.19 -4.98 -9.74
CA ASP A 579 -27.59 -5.24 -10.08
C ASP A 579 -28.17 -4.13 -10.98
N ALA A 580 -29.41 -4.28 -11.44
CA ALA A 580 -30.05 -3.32 -12.33
C ALA A 580 -30.17 -1.89 -11.71
N LYS A 581 -30.30 -1.77 -10.39
CA LYS A 581 -30.40 -0.46 -9.72
C LYS A 581 -29.03 0.20 -9.62
N ILE A 582 -28.00 -0.56 -9.24
CA ILE A 582 -26.61 -0.08 -9.22
C ILE A 582 -26.18 0.33 -10.63
N ALA A 583 -26.45 -0.51 -11.63
CA ALA A 583 -26.16 -0.21 -13.02
C ALA A 583 -26.84 1.09 -13.49
N LYS A 584 -28.12 1.28 -13.14
CA LYS A 584 -28.86 2.51 -13.48
C LYS A 584 -28.23 3.76 -12.86
N VAL A 585 -27.88 3.74 -11.57
CA VAL A 585 -27.27 4.90 -10.89
C VAL A 585 -25.90 5.23 -11.48
N ARG A 586 -25.16 4.23 -11.93
CA ARG A 586 -23.81 4.38 -12.47
C ARG A 586 -23.75 4.60 -13.97
N TYR A 587 -24.88 4.58 -14.67
CA TYR A 587 -24.94 4.54 -16.15
C TYR A 587 -24.09 3.41 -16.74
N ALA A 588 -24.15 2.24 -16.11
CA ALA A 588 -23.35 1.06 -16.44
C ALA A 588 -24.21 -0.13 -16.88
N THR A 589 -23.56 -1.22 -17.29
CA THR A 589 -24.23 -2.46 -17.69
C THR A 589 -24.41 -3.40 -16.49
N PRO A 590 -25.64 -3.93 -16.23
CA PRO A 590 -25.87 -4.91 -15.17
C PRO A 590 -24.97 -6.16 -15.30
N GLY A 591 -24.47 -6.67 -14.18
CA GLY A 591 -23.63 -7.87 -14.10
C GLY A 591 -22.18 -7.69 -14.50
N VAL A 592 -21.79 -6.54 -15.08
CA VAL A 592 -20.42 -6.27 -15.52
C VAL A 592 -19.61 -5.67 -14.38
N GLY A 593 -18.42 -6.23 -14.13
CA GLY A 593 -17.50 -5.69 -13.11
C GLY A 593 -17.03 -4.28 -13.46
N LEU A 594 -17.06 -3.38 -12.47
CA LEU A 594 -16.63 -1.99 -12.63
C LEU A 594 -15.28 -1.78 -11.96
N ILE A 595 -14.22 -1.80 -12.76
CA ILE A 595 -12.88 -1.39 -12.36
C ILE A 595 -12.67 0.01 -12.94
N SER A 596 -12.59 1.02 -12.07
CA SER A 596 -12.34 2.40 -12.52
C SER A 596 -10.90 2.52 -13.04
N PRO A 597 -10.62 3.44 -13.98
CA PRO A 597 -9.24 3.79 -14.31
C PRO A 597 -8.48 4.20 -13.04
N PRO A 598 -7.18 3.87 -12.91
CA PRO A 598 -6.37 4.42 -11.83
C PRO A 598 -6.31 5.96 -11.83
N PRO A 599 -6.01 6.64 -12.97
CA PRO A 599 -5.97 8.09 -12.98
C PRO A 599 -7.34 8.71 -13.21
N HIS A 600 -7.48 9.96 -12.80
CA HIS A 600 -8.44 10.86 -13.43
C HIS A 600 -7.89 11.25 -14.81
N HIS A 601 -8.60 10.93 -15.89
CA HIS A 601 -8.15 11.27 -17.25
C HIS A 601 -8.17 12.79 -17.56
N ASP A 602 -8.70 13.58 -16.63
CA ASP A 602 -8.70 15.04 -16.62
C ASP A 602 -7.80 15.61 -15.51
N ILE A 603 -6.91 14.80 -14.91
CA ILE A 603 -5.89 15.26 -13.95
C ILE A 603 -4.57 14.54 -14.23
N TYR A 604 -3.71 15.12 -15.07
CA TYR A 604 -2.37 14.61 -15.35
C TYR A 604 -1.25 15.46 -14.73
N SER A 605 -1.64 16.54 -14.05
CA SER A 605 -0.74 17.51 -13.43
C SER A 605 -1.50 18.33 -12.38
N ILE A 606 -0.78 19.20 -11.66
CA ILE A 606 -1.39 20.10 -10.66
C ILE A 606 -2.29 21.16 -11.30
N GLU A 607 -1.96 21.64 -12.50
CA GLU A 607 -2.77 22.60 -13.25
C GLU A 607 -4.08 21.97 -13.74
N ASP A 608 -4.06 20.69 -14.11
CA ASP A 608 -5.29 19.96 -14.46
C ASP A 608 -6.20 19.78 -13.24
N LEU A 609 -5.62 19.51 -12.06
CA LEU A 609 -6.40 19.49 -10.81
C LEU A 609 -7.04 20.87 -10.55
N ALA A 610 -6.29 21.95 -10.76
CA ALA A 610 -6.81 23.31 -10.60
C ALA A 610 -7.97 23.59 -11.57
N GLN A 611 -7.89 23.07 -12.80
CA GLN A 611 -8.98 23.16 -13.78
C GLN A 611 -10.22 22.40 -13.30
N LEU A 612 -10.07 21.17 -12.79
CA LEU A 612 -11.22 20.43 -12.25
C LEU A 612 -11.84 21.11 -11.04
N ILE A 613 -11.03 21.68 -10.13
CA ILE A 613 -11.53 22.48 -9.00
C ILE A 613 -12.33 23.67 -9.52
N PHE A 614 -11.83 24.37 -10.54
CA PHE A 614 -12.54 25.48 -11.18
C PHE A 614 -13.88 25.02 -11.77
N ASP A 615 -13.90 23.90 -12.51
CA ASP A 615 -15.12 23.38 -13.13
C ASP A 615 -16.19 23.03 -12.09
N LEU A 616 -15.79 22.35 -11.01
CA LEU A 616 -16.71 22.00 -9.92
C LEU A 616 -17.31 23.23 -9.24
N LYS A 617 -16.49 24.26 -8.96
CA LYS A 617 -16.97 25.52 -8.37
C LYS A 617 -17.91 26.30 -9.31
N ASN A 618 -17.76 26.16 -10.63
CA ASN A 618 -18.71 26.74 -11.59
C ASN A 618 -20.04 25.99 -11.63
N VAL A 619 -20.03 24.66 -11.43
CA VAL A 619 -21.26 23.86 -11.37
C VAL A 619 -22.06 24.13 -10.10
N ASN A 620 -21.38 24.23 -8.95
CA ASN A 620 -22.01 24.53 -7.66
C ASN A 620 -21.18 25.56 -6.87
N PRO A 621 -21.46 26.87 -7.02
CA PRO A 621 -20.68 27.94 -6.38
C PRO A 621 -20.80 27.99 -4.85
N SER A 622 -21.80 27.34 -4.26
CA SER A 622 -22.01 27.33 -2.81
C SER A 622 -21.36 26.14 -2.10
N ALA A 623 -20.82 25.18 -2.84
CA ALA A 623 -20.22 23.98 -2.26
C ALA A 623 -18.70 24.09 -2.16
N ASP A 624 -18.16 23.55 -1.07
CA ASP A 624 -16.71 23.41 -0.88
C ASP A 624 -16.14 22.39 -1.86
N VAL A 625 -14.89 22.55 -2.30
CA VAL A 625 -14.16 21.51 -3.04
C VAL A 625 -13.09 20.88 -2.16
N SER A 626 -13.24 19.58 -1.92
CA SER A 626 -12.27 18.76 -1.19
C SER A 626 -11.39 17.96 -2.14
N VAL A 627 -10.11 17.81 -1.82
CA VAL A 627 -9.22 16.84 -2.47
C VAL A 627 -8.80 15.78 -1.45
N LYS A 628 -9.06 14.51 -1.77
CA LYS A 628 -8.70 13.38 -0.92
C LYS A 628 -7.40 12.74 -1.42
N LEU A 629 -6.36 12.89 -0.60
CA LEU A 629 -5.00 12.37 -0.77
C LEU A 629 -4.77 11.19 0.19
N VAL A 630 -3.69 10.44 -0.04
CA VAL A 630 -3.27 9.36 0.85
C VAL A 630 -1.88 9.67 1.38
N SER A 631 -1.66 9.34 2.65
CA SER A 631 -0.38 9.53 3.31
C SER A 631 0.72 8.71 2.63
N GLU A 632 1.78 9.37 2.23
CA GLU A 632 3.10 8.87 1.83
C GLU A 632 4.10 10.01 2.03
N VAL A 633 5.40 9.73 2.02
CA VAL A 633 6.41 10.79 2.12
C VAL A 633 6.31 11.73 0.92
N GLY A 634 6.22 13.02 1.18
CA GLY A 634 6.07 14.06 0.14
C GLY A 634 4.64 14.56 -0.06
N VAL A 635 3.64 13.96 0.61
CA VAL A 635 2.24 14.40 0.54
C VAL A 635 2.05 15.86 0.97
N GLY A 636 2.90 16.41 1.85
CA GLY A 636 2.83 17.82 2.26
C GLY A 636 3.16 18.78 1.13
N THR A 637 4.07 18.38 0.23
CA THR A 637 4.39 19.13 -1.00
C THR A 637 3.21 19.12 -1.96
N VAL A 638 2.57 17.96 -2.14
CA VAL A 638 1.36 17.83 -2.97
C VAL A 638 0.23 18.69 -2.40
N ALA A 639 -0.01 18.63 -1.09
CA ALA A 639 -1.03 19.41 -0.41
C ALA A 639 -0.83 20.93 -0.57
N THR A 640 0.42 21.39 -0.58
CA THR A 640 0.77 22.79 -0.89
C THR A 640 0.35 23.17 -2.31
N GLY A 641 0.58 22.31 -3.29
CA GLY A 641 0.07 22.48 -4.65
C GLY A 641 -1.47 22.54 -4.67
N VAL A 642 -2.14 21.62 -3.98
CA VAL A 642 -3.60 21.57 -3.88
C VAL A 642 -4.20 22.84 -3.28
N ALA A 643 -3.57 23.39 -2.23
CA ALA A 643 -3.99 24.67 -1.65
C ALA A 643 -3.83 25.84 -2.64
N LYS A 644 -2.76 25.85 -3.44
CA LYS A 644 -2.56 26.86 -4.51
C LYS A 644 -3.57 26.69 -5.65
N ALA A 645 -4.04 25.47 -5.90
CA ALA A 645 -5.11 25.16 -6.85
C ALA A 645 -6.52 25.56 -6.35
N ARG A 646 -6.61 26.22 -5.19
CA ARG A 646 -7.86 26.75 -4.59
C ARG A 646 -8.85 25.68 -4.15
N ALA A 647 -8.38 24.52 -3.72
CA ALA A 647 -9.20 23.62 -2.91
C ALA A 647 -9.55 24.30 -1.58
N ASP A 648 -10.73 24.01 -1.03
CA ASP A 648 -11.18 24.55 0.26
C ASP A 648 -10.86 23.56 1.40
N HIS A 649 -10.71 22.28 1.05
CA HIS A 649 -10.55 21.18 1.99
C HIS A 649 -9.58 20.12 1.46
N ILE A 650 -8.73 19.58 2.34
CA ILE A 650 -7.80 18.48 2.02
C ILE A 650 -8.04 17.35 3.00
N THR A 651 -8.25 16.14 2.50
CA THR A 651 -8.31 14.93 3.34
C THR A 651 -7.02 14.14 3.20
N ILE A 652 -6.34 13.86 4.30
CA ILE A 652 -5.21 12.93 4.37
C ILE A 652 -5.70 11.59 4.91
N SER A 653 -5.70 10.58 4.05
CA SER A 653 -6.10 9.21 4.39
C SER A 653 -4.92 8.33 4.77
N GLY A 654 -5.03 7.59 5.87
CA GLY A 654 -4.07 6.56 6.27
C GLY A 654 -4.26 5.24 5.53
N PHE A 655 -3.19 4.45 5.45
CA PHE A 655 -3.17 3.10 4.86
C PHE A 655 -4.18 2.13 5.48
N ASP A 656 -4.58 2.35 6.74
CA ASP A 656 -5.56 1.57 7.50
C ASP A 656 -7.02 1.88 7.13
N GLY A 657 -7.26 2.71 6.11
CA GLY A 657 -8.56 2.98 5.53
C GLY A 657 -9.25 1.72 4.96
N GLY A 658 -10.58 1.66 5.05
CA GLY A 658 -11.37 0.52 4.58
C GLY A 658 -11.61 0.47 3.07
N THR A 659 -11.94 -0.72 2.54
CA THR A 659 -12.41 -0.88 1.14
C THR A 659 -13.44 -2.01 1.02
N GLY A 660 -14.34 -1.90 0.05
CA GLY A 660 -15.26 -2.99 -0.30
C GLY A 660 -14.61 -4.10 -1.13
N ALA A 661 -13.61 -3.75 -1.94
CA ALA A 661 -12.83 -4.65 -2.79
C ALA A 661 -11.50 -3.99 -3.19
N ALA A 662 -10.39 -4.68 -2.97
CA ALA A 662 -9.07 -4.29 -3.48
C ALA A 662 -8.13 -5.50 -3.51
N PRO A 663 -7.06 -5.47 -4.32
CA PRO A 663 -6.00 -6.46 -4.22
C PRO A 663 -5.41 -6.51 -2.81
N LEU A 664 -5.16 -7.71 -2.29
CA LEU A 664 -4.60 -7.88 -0.95
C LEU A 664 -3.20 -7.27 -0.82
N THR A 665 -2.42 -7.28 -1.90
CA THR A 665 -1.11 -6.61 -1.98
C THR A 665 -1.23 -5.14 -1.61
N SER A 666 -2.22 -4.43 -2.14
CA SER A 666 -2.38 -2.98 -1.94
C SER A 666 -2.91 -2.64 -0.56
N ILE A 667 -3.84 -3.44 -0.02
CA ILE A 667 -4.36 -3.25 1.35
C ILE A 667 -3.24 -3.31 2.38
N LYS A 668 -2.22 -4.15 2.15
CA LYS A 668 -1.18 -4.42 3.14
C LYS A 668 0.09 -3.59 2.95
N HIS A 669 0.42 -3.25 1.70
CA HIS A 669 1.75 -2.77 1.34
C HIS A 669 1.80 -1.38 0.69
N ALA A 670 0.68 -0.67 0.53
CA ALA A 670 0.69 0.66 -0.09
C ALA A 670 0.11 1.74 0.83
N GLY A 671 0.74 2.91 0.85
CA GLY A 671 0.39 4.01 1.75
C GLY A 671 1.04 3.93 3.14
N GLY A 672 1.12 5.08 3.80
CA GLY A 672 1.65 5.27 5.14
C GLY A 672 0.57 5.60 6.19
N PRO A 673 0.95 5.65 7.49
CA PRO A 673 0.08 6.07 8.59
C PRO A 673 -0.35 7.53 8.44
N TRP A 674 -1.63 7.83 8.67
CA TRP A 674 -2.12 9.20 8.55
C TRP A 674 -1.42 10.17 9.50
N GLU A 675 -0.91 9.70 10.65
CA GLU A 675 -0.17 10.54 11.59
C GLU A 675 1.05 11.18 10.93
N THR A 676 1.74 10.44 10.05
CA THR A 676 2.93 10.93 9.33
C THR A 676 2.54 11.95 8.26
N GLY A 677 1.62 11.59 7.36
CA GLY A 677 1.22 12.49 6.27
C GLY A 677 0.45 13.71 6.74
N LEU A 678 -0.33 13.60 7.83
CA LEU A 678 -1.03 14.73 8.43
C LEU A 678 -0.04 15.73 9.04
N ALA A 679 0.93 15.24 9.82
CA ALA A 679 1.97 16.09 10.39
C ALA A 679 2.78 16.77 9.29
N GLU A 680 3.23 16.03 8.27
CA GLU A 680 3.97 16.59 7.13
C GLU A 680 3.13 17.66 6.38
N THR A 681 1.85 17.39 6.16
CA THR A 681 0.92 18.33 5.50
C THR A 681 0.74 19.61 6.33
N GLN A 682 0.49 19.47 7.63
CA GLN A 682 0.38 20.59 8.57
C GLN A 682 1.65 21.44 8.54
N GLN A 683 2.81 20.81 8.73
CA GLN A 683 4.12 21.48 8.78
C GLN A 683 4.40 22.23 7.47
N THR A 684 4.22 21.58 6.32
CA THR A 684 4.53 22.16 5.00
C THR A 684 3.59 23.32 4.65
N LEU A 685 2.29 23.20 4.97
CA LEU A 685 1.32 24.27 4.73
C LEU A 685 1.56 25.49 5.62
N VAL A 686 2.04 25.30 6.86
CA VAL A 686 2.44 26.39 7.75
C VAL A 686 3.69 27.08 7.22
N LEU A 687 4.75 26.31 6.88
CA LEU A 687 5.98 26.81 6.25
C LEU A 687 5.72 27.61 4.97
N SER A 688 4.68 27.25 4.23
CA SER A 688 4.31 27.91 2.97
C SER A 688 3.33 29.08 3.15
N HIS A 689 2.92 29.41 4.38
CA HIS A 689 1.85 30.39 4.67
C HIS A 689 0.52 30.11 3.95
N LEU A 690 0.20 28.83 3.73
CA LEU A 690 -1.02 28.39 3.05
C LEU A 690 -2.03 27.71 3.99
N ARG A 691 -1.63 27.34 5.20
CA ARG A 691 -2.51 26.61 6.15
C ARG A 691 -3.83 27.33 6.43
N GLY A 692 -3.84 28.66 6.48
CA GLY A 692 -5.05 29.47 6.70
C GLY A 692 -6.05 29.48 5.51
N ARG A 693 -5.74 28.82 4.39
CA ARG A 693 -6.59 28.78 3.19
C ARG A 693 -7.41 27.50 3.05
N VAL A 694 -7.07 26.46 3.83
CA VAL A 694 -7.64 25.12 3.66
C VAL A 694 -7.99 24.51 5.01
N VAL A 695 -9.08 23.76 5.02
CA VAL A 695 -9.46 22.87 6.13
C VAL A 695 -8.78 21.51 5.93
N LEU A 696 -8.15 20.97 6.98
CA LEU A 696 -7.54 19.64 6.95
C LEU A 696 -8.45 18.61 7.62
N GLN A 697 -8.67 17.48 6.95
CA GLN A 697 -9.34 16.31 7.53
C GLN A 697 -8.38 15.12 7.57
N ALA A 698 -8.40 14.38 8.68
CA ALA A 698 -7.77 13.08 8.77
C ALA A 698 -8.81 11.96 8.67
N ASP A 699 -8.49 10.89 7.95
CA ASP A 699 -9.22 9.62 8.03
C ASP A 699 -8.27 8.41 7.91
N GLY A 700 -8.78 7.21 8.16
CA GLY A 700 -7.98 5.98 8.26
C GLY A 700 -7.89 5.52 9.72
N GLY A 701 -8.68 4.50 10.05
CA GLY A 701 -8.67 3.92 11.39
C GLY A 701 -8.89 4.86 12.58
N ILE A 702 -9.53 6.03 12.41
CA ILE A 702 -10.01 6.85 13.55
C ILE A 702 -11.24 6.16 14.16
N ARG A 703 -11.18 5.85 15.46
CA ARG A 703 -12.15 4.98 16.16
C ARG A 703 -12.68 5.56 17.47
N THR A 704 -11.90 6.39 18.16
CA THR A 704 -12.20 6.88 19.53
C THR A 704 -12.04 8.40 19.63
N GLY A 705 -12.54 9.00 20.70
CA GLY A 705 -12.30 10.40 21.04
C GLY A 705 -10.81 10.71 21.22
N ARG A 706 -10.03 9.75 21.74
CA ARG A 706 -8.56 9.85 21.80
C ARG A 706 -7.91 9.94 20.41
N ASP A 707 -8.35 9.14 19.43
CA ASP A 707 -7.84 9.24 18.06
C ASP A 707 -8.12 10.63 17.46
N VAL A 708 -9.32 11.18 17.72
CA VAL A 708 -9.71 12.52 17.28
C VAL A 708 -8.81 13.59 17.88
N LEU A 709 -8.55 13.51 19.19
CA LEU A 709 -7.66 14.46 19.87
C LEU A 709 -6.25 14.44 19.27
N ILE A 710 -5.68 13.26 19.03
CA ILE A 710 -4.35 13.14 18.42
C ILE A 710 -4.35 13.72 17.00
N ALA A 711 -5.37 13.42 16.19
CA ALA A 711 -5.49 14.02 14.87
C ALA A 711 -5.59 15.56 14.94
N ALA A 712 -6.32 16.11 15.92
CA ALA A 712 -6.40 17.55 16.13
C ALA A 712 -5.02 18.14 16.47
N LEU A 713 -4.32 17.55 17.44
CA LEU A 713 -2.98 17.99 17.86
C LEU A 713 -1.96 17.95 16.70
N LEU A 714 -2.09 16.98 15.79
CA LEU A 714 -1.27 16.89 14.57
C LEU A 714 -1.70 17.82 13.43
N GLY A 715 -2.85 18.51 13.55
CA GLY A 715 -3.25 19.59 12.65
C GLY A 715 -4.60 19.44 11.94
N ALA A 716 -5.36 18.37 12.18
CA ALA A 716 -6.67 18.18 11.57
C ALA A 716 -7.75 19.08 12.19
N ASP A 717 -8.59 19.67 11.34
CA ASP A 717 -9.77 20.45 11.71
C ASP A 717 -11.05 19.59 11.75
N GLN A 718 -11.08 18.54 10.92
CA GLN A 718 -12.22 17.63 10.72
C GLN A 718 -11.75 16.15 10.74
N PHE A 719 -12.70 15.24 10.97
CA PHE A 719 -12.37 13.82 11.21
C PHE A 719 -13.31 12.88 10.44
N GLY A 720 -12.73 12.00 9.64
CA GLY A 720 -13.46 11.03 8.82
C GLY A 720 -13.51 9.63 9.43
N PHE A 721 -14.71 9.04 9.48
CA PHE A 721 -14.95 7.72 10.06
C PHE A 721 -15.65 6.79 9.07
N SER A 722 -15.14 5.57 8.88
CA SER A 722 -15.76 4.60 7.96
C SER A 722 -16.11 3.28 8.64
N THR A 723 -15.10 2.55 9.11
CA THR A 723 -15.30 1.19 9.63
C THR A 723 -16.07 1.16 10.94
N ALA A 724 -15.76 2.06 11.88
CA ALA A 724 -16.43 2.13 13.18
C ALA A 724 -17.94 2.43 13.05
N PRO A 725 -18.41 3.43 12.27
CA PRO A 725 -19.85 3.64 12.08
C PRO A 725 -20.51 2.49 11.30
N LEU A 726 -19.80 1.77 10.41
CA LEU A 726 -20.33 0.53 9.82
C LEU A 726 -20.51 -0.59 10.86
N ILE A 727 -19.59 -0.70 11.83
CA ILE A 727 -19.71 -1.65 12.94
C ILE A 727 -20.88 -1.27 13.84
N ALA A 728 -21.02 0.02 14.18
CA ALA A 728 -22.17 0.53 14.92
C ALA A 728 -23.50 0.21 14.20
N ALA A 729 -23.51 0.30 12.87
CA ALA A 729 -24.64 -0.10 12.03
C ALA A 729 -24.82 -1.63 11.87
N GLY A 730 -23.87 -2.45 12.33
CA GLY A 730 -24.02 -3.91 12.40
C GLY A 730 -22.95 -4.75 11.71
N CYS A 731 -21.90 -4.16 11.12
CA CYS A 731 -20.77 -4.92 10.57
C CYS A 731 -20.07 -5.76 11.65
N ILE A 732 -19.75 -7.02 11.32
CA ILE A 732 -19.08 -7.97 12.22
C ILE A 732 -17.64 -8.32 11.78
N MET A 733 -17.02 -7.47 10.95
CA MET A 733 -15.64 -7.62 10.46
C MET A 733 -15.32 -8.96 9.77
N MET A 734 -16.27 -9.53 9.01
CA MET A 734 -16.06 -10.83 8.34
C MET A 734 -15.12 -10.77 7.12
N ARG A 735 -14.81 -9.57 6.59
CA ARG A 735 -13.91 -9.33 5.43
C ARG A 735 -14.32 -10.03 4.12
N LYS A 736 -15.62 -10.25 3.92
CA LYS A 736 -16.22 -10.83 2.70
C LYS A 736 -17.01 -9.81 1.87
N CYS A 737 -16.69 -8.53 1.97
CA CYS A 737 -17.46 -7.44 1.35
C CYS A 737 -17.48 -7.54 -0.18
N HIS A 738 -16.38 -8.03 -0.77
CA HIS A 738 -16.20 -8.25 -2.20
C HIS A 738 -16.99 -9.46 -2.73
N LEU A 739 -17.34 -10.42 -1.87
CA LEU A 739 -18.01 -11.66 -2.28
C LEU A 739 -19.53 -11.53 -2.41
N ASN A 740 -20.11 -10.39 -2.04
CA ASN A 740 -21.57 -10.18 -1.97
C ASN A 740 -22.30 -11.04 -0.92
N THR A 741 -21.56 -11.71 -0.01
CA THR A 741 -22.10 -12.67 0.96
C THR A 741 -22.11 -12.12 2.39
N CYS A 742 -22.30 -10.81 2.55
CA CYS A 742 -22.33 -10.18 3.87
C CYS A 742 -23.49 -10.74 4.73
N PRO A 743 -23.23 -11.39 5.87
CA PRO A 743 -24.26 -12.10 6.62
C PRO A 743 -25.26 -11.17 7.33
N VAL A 744 -24.91 -9.89 7.48
CA VAL A 744 -25.63 -8.87 8.24
C VAL A 744 -26.21 -7.76 7.36
N GLY A 745 -26.23 -7.96 6.03
CA GLY A 745 -26.87 -7.03 5.10
C GLY A 745 -26.17 -5.68 4.90
N VAL A 746 -24.92 -5.52 5.36
CA VAL A 746 -24.15 -4.27 5.23
C VAL A 746 -23.49 -4.13 3.86
N ALA A 747 -22.66 -5.09 3.45
CA ALA A 747 -21.82 -5.01 2.25
C ALA A 747 -22.27 -5.99 1.16
N THR A 748 -23.56 -5.96 0.81
CA THR A 748 -24.18 -6.88 -0.16
C THR A 748 -25.33 -6.20 -0.91
N GLN A 749 -25.50 -6.59 -2.17
CA GLN A 749 -26.66 -6.26 -3.00
C GLN A 749 -27.66 -7.42 -3.10
N ASP A 750 -27.35 -8.58 -2.50
CA ASP A 750 -28.28 -9.71 -2.45
C ASP A 750 -29.55 -9.32 -1.65
N PRO A 751 -30.75 -9.45 -2.24
CA PRO A 751 -31.98 -9.01 -1.60
C PRO A 751 -32.37 -9.85 -0.37
N VAL A 752 -31.95 -11.11 -0.28
CA VAL A 752 -32.19 -11.98 0.88
C VAL A 752 -31.27 -11.57 2.02
N LEU A 753 -29.99 -11.32 1.74
CA LEU A 753 -29.03 -10.90 2.76
C LEU A 753 -29.28 -9.47 3.24
N ARG A 754 -29.73 -8.55 2.36
CA ARG A 754 -30.10 -7.17 2.75
C ARG A 754 -31.22 -7.11 3.78
N LYS A 755 -32.18 -8.04 3.74
CA LYS A 755 -33.25 -8.16 4.77
C LYS A 755 -32.71 -8.43 6.18
N ARG A 756 -31.45 -8.87 6.30
CA ARG A 756 -30.77 -9.11 7.58
C ARG A 756 -30.14 -7.84 8.16
N PHE A 757 -30.16 -6.71 7.44
CA PHE A 757 -29.69 -5.44 7.98
C PHE A 757 -30.61 -4.97 9.12
N LYS A 758 -30.02 -4.69 10.28
CA LYS A 758 -30.71 -4.27 11.51
C LYS A 758 -30.14 -2.96 12.09
N GLY A 759 -29.23 -2.29 11.37
CA GLY A 759 -28.71 -1.00 11.78
C GLY A 759 -29.77 0.08 11.71
N THR A 760 -29.73 1.04 12.64
CA THR A 760 -30.59 2.22 12.62
C THR A 760 -29.74 3.48 12.70
N PRO A 761 -30.27 4.65 12.29
CA PRO A 761 -29.56 5.92 12.40
C PRO A 761 -29.12 6.22 13.85
N GLU A 762 -29.94 5.84 14.83
CA GLU A 762 -29.70 6.09 16.25
C GLU A 762 -28.44 5.37 16.75
N HIS A 763 -28.14 4.16 16.27
CA HIS A 763 -26.88 3.48 16.61
C HIS A 763 -25.65 4.28 16.15
N VAL A 764 -25.73 4.89 14.97
CA VAL A 764 -24.63 5.69 14.41
C VAL A 764 -24.53 7.04 15.13
N ILE A 765 -25.67 7.68 15.45
CA ILE A 765 -25.72 8.90 16.26
C ILE A 765 -25.08 8.66 17.62
N ASN A 766 -25.48 7.61 18.33
CA ASN A 766 -24.92 7.26 19.64
C ASN A 766 -23.40 7.11 19.58
N TYR A 767 -22.88 6.40 18.56
CA TYR A 767 -21.43 6.27 18.36
C TYR A 767 -20.73 7.63 18.27
N PHE A 768 -21.21 8.54 17.42
CA PHE A 768 -20.56 9.85 17.24
C PHE A 768 -20.65 10.72 18.48
N PHE A 769 -21.77 10.69 19.20
CA PHE A 769 -21.91 11.43 20.46
C PHE A 769 -21.02 10.85 21.56
N PHE A 770 -20.83 9.52 21.63
CA PHE A 770 -19.88 8.94 22.55
C PHE A 770 -18.43 9.32 22.24
N VAL A 771 -18.03 9.33 20.96
CA VAL A 771 -16.71 9.81 20.53
C VAL A 771 -16.51 11.27 20.93
N ALA A 772 -17.52 12.13 20.70
CA ALA A 772 -17.45 13.54 21.07
C ALA A 772 -17.37 13.73 22.59
N GLU A 773 -18.10 12.94 23.38
CA GLU A 773 -18.05 13.05 24.84
C GLU A 773 -16.70 12.58 25.40
N GLU A 774 -16.13 11.49 24.90
CA GLU A 774 -14.75 11.08 25.24
C GLU A 774 -13.75 12.20 24.91
N LEU A 775 -13.90 12.87 23.76
CA LEU A 775 -13.07 14.02 23.42
C LEU A 775 -13.23 15.17 24.42
N ARG A 776 -14.46 15.49 24.84
CA ARG A 776 -14.73 16.53 25.85
C ARG A 776 -14.08 16.20 27.20
N GLU A 777 -14.19 14.96 27.64
CA GLU A 777 -13.54 14.46 28.86
C GLU A 777 -12.01 14.67 28.80
N LEU A 778 -11.39 14.33 27.66
CA LEU A 778 -9.96 14.54 27.44
C LEU A 778 -9.58 16.03 27.41
N MET A 779 -10.34 16.86 26.70
CA MET A 779 -10.12 18.31 26.65
C MET A 779 -10.22 18.97 28.03
N ALA A 780 -11.24 18.57 28.82
CA ALA A 780 -11.42 19.02 30.19
C ALA A 780 -10.21 18.66 31.07
N SER A 781 -9.71 17.43 30.94
CA SER A 781 -8.52 16.97 31.68
C SER A 781 -7.24 17.74 31.33
N MET A 782 -7.14 18.21 30.08
CA MET A 782 -6.04 19.06 29.61
C MET A 782 -6.23 20.55 29.95
N GLY A 783 -7.42 20.93 30.43
CA GLY A 783 -7.77 22.31 30.77
C GLY A 783 -8.18 23.18 29.58
N PHE A 784 -8.71 22.60 28.49
CA PHE A 784 -9.13 23.31 27.28
C PHE A 784 -10.65 23.27 27.08
N SER A 785 -11.25 24.42 26.84
CA SER A 785 -12.70 24.54 26.58
C SER A 785 -13.07 24.40 25.11
N LYS A 786 -12.12 24.58 24.19
CA LYS A 786 -12.33 24.66 22.74
C LYS A 786 -11.34 23.80 21.99
N LEU A 787 -11.82 23.06 20.99
CA LEU A 787 -11.00 22.17 20.18
C LEU A 787 -10.05 22.97 19.29
N GLU A 788 -10.44 24.18 18.86
CA GLU A 788 -9.60 25.06 18.04
C GLU A 788 -8.27 25.41 18.72
N ASP A 789 -8.25 25.50 20.05
CA ASP A 789 -7.04 25.81 20.83
C ASP A 789 -6.02 24.66 20.84
N LEU A 790 -6.45 23.45 20.42
CA LEU A 790 -5.64 22.24 20.36
C LEU A 790 -5.13 21.95 18.94
N ILE A 791 -5.76 22.49 17.90
CA ILE A 791 -5.41 22.16 16.52
C ILE A 791 -3.96 22.55 16.21
N GLY A 792 -3.16 21.58 15.76
CA GLY A 792 -1.75 21.77 15.41
C GLY A 792 -0.81 21.95 16.59
N ARG A 793 -1.27 21.75 17.83
CA ARG A 793 -0.45 21.76 19.05
C ARG A 793 0.29 20.44 19.27
N ALA A 794 1.10 20.05 18.29
CA ALA A 794 1.87 18.81 18.35
C ALA A 794 2.86 18.78 19.54
N ASP A 795 3.22 19.95 20.09
CA ASP A 795 3.99 20.10 21.33
C ASP A 795 3.27 19.60 22.60
N PHE A 796 1.96 19.33 22.54
CA PHE A 796 1.20 18.70 23.62
C PHE A 796 1.23 17.17 23.58
N LEU A 797 1.85 16.61 22.54
CA LEU A 797 2.17 15.21 22.48
C LEU A 797 3.57 14.97 23.07
N ASP A 798 3.71 13.80 23.65
CA ASP A 798 4.95 13.20 24.06
C ASP A 798 4.90 11.71 23.70
N THR A 799 5.96 10.97 23.97
CA THR A 799 6.01 9.53 23.78
C THR A 799 5.86 8.82 25.12
N LEU A 800 5.17 7.67 25.12
CA LEU A 800 5.21 6.75 26.26
C LEU A 800 6.60 6.12 26.33
N GLU A 801 7.15 5.97 27.53
CA GLU A 801 8.37 5.17 27.70
C GLU A 801 8.07 3.71 27.37
N VAL A 802 8.49 3.25 26.19
CA VAL A 802 8.28 1.88 25.74
C VAL A 802 9.37 0.98 26.34
N ILE A 803 9.33 0.76 27.66
CA ILE A 803 10.39 0.05 28.38
C ILE A 803 10.44 -1.43 27.99
N ASN A 804 9.30 -2.04 27.62
CA ASN A 804 9.17 -3.50 27.54
C ASN A 804 9.17 -4.12 26.12
N HIS A 805 8.97 -3.36 25.04
CA HIS A 805 8.91 -3.93 23.68
C HIS A 805 10.21 -3.71 22.90
N TRP A 806 10.95 -4.79 22.66
CA TRP A 806 12.33 -4.75 22.15
C TRP A 806 12.49 -4.08 20.77
N LYS A 807 11.56 -4.25 19.83
CA LYS A 807 11.59 -3.55 18.52
C LYS A 807 11.15 -2.09 18.59
N ALA A 808 10.42 -1.71 19.63
CA ALA A 808 9.85 -0.37 19.74
C ALA A 808 10.79 0.62 20.45
N ARG A 809 11.88 0.14 21.08
CA ARG A 809 12.87 0.98 21.76
C ARG A 809 13.58 1.98 20.85
N GLY A 810 13.67 1.70 19.55
CA GLY A 810 14.30 2.57 18.55
C GLY A 810 13.34 3.53 17.84
N LEU A 811 12.05 3.53 18.18
CA LEU A 811 11.07 4.40 17.52
C LEU A 811 11.25 5.85 17.99
N ASP A 812 11.42 6.76 17.04
CA ASP A 812 11.47 8.20 17.28
C ASP A 812 10.39 8.90 16.45
N PHE A 813 9.60 9.74 17.13
CA PHE A 813 8.50 10.52 16.56
C PHE A 813 8.77 12.04 16.60
N SER A 814 9.98 12.47 16.99
CA SER A 814 10.38 13.87 17.08
C SER A 814 10.08 14.67 15.81
N LYS A 815 10.32 14.07 14.63
CA LYS A 815 10.00 14.65 13.31
C LYS A 815 8.50 14.94 13.13
N LEU A 816 7.62 14.08 13.66
CA LEU A 816 6.17 14.27 13.59
C LEU A 816 5.70 15.39 14.52
N PHE A 817 6.33 15.53 15.69
CA PHE A 817 5.95 16.52 16.69
C PHE A 817 6.56 17.90 16.46
N HIS A 818 7.45 18.02 15.47
CA HIS A 818 8.05 19.30 15.10
C HIS A 818 6.98 20.34 14.71
N ARG A 819 7.14 21.55 15.25
CA ARG A 819 6.33 22.71 14.90
C ARG A 819 7.22 23.72 14.16
N PRO A 820 6.85 24.10 12.93
CA PRO A 820 7.56 25.15 12.21
C PRO A 820 7.51 26.49 12.96
N GLU A 821 8.64 27.19 13.02
CA GLU A 821 8.74 28.56 13.52
C GLU A 821 8.57 29.51 12.33
N VAL A 822 7.37 30.06 12.15
CA VAL A 822 6.97 30.87 10.98
C VAL A 822 6.20 32.11 11.41
#